data_AF-A0A1E7HCB3-F1
#
_entry.id   AF-A0A1E7HCB3-F1
#
_cell.length_a   1.000
_cell.length_b   1.000
_cell.length_c   1.000
_cell.angle_alpha   90.00
_cell.angle_beta   90.00
_cell.angle_gamma   90.00
#
_symmetry.space_group_name_H-M   'P 1'
#
loop_
_entity.id
_entity.type
_entity.pdbx_description
1 polymer ?
#
loop_
_entity_poly.entity_id
_entity_poly.type
_entity_poly.pdbx_seq_one_letter_code
_entity_poly.pdbx_strand_id
1 'polypeptide(L)'
;MKDFRTALHERVLVLDGAMGTLLQERGLKPGACPEEMNLTAPEVVTGIHREYAQAGANIVVTNSFGGSRIKLAHYGLADRVTEINTLSVELARKAVGVDGFVAASMGPTGRFLEPVGDASFDEMVEVFGEQVRAFAAAKADLITLETFLDIAELRAAVIACREFSDLPVMALMTFEDGGRTVLGTSPQAAAVTLDALRVDVIGSNCGLGVDGIFEVLEQMRQVTNRPLIAQANAGLPQLIDGETVFNATPAEMTAYHEKMIALGVRVIGGCCGTTPAHIQAMSEALEGRDQSWTPPSRRCFLSSRTAVTEVGGEAPCAIIGERINPTGRKTYAAELRDGKTAYIRREAQEQVAAGAHLLDLNCGAPGVDEPAALERAVLAASGVVAQPLVLDSSDPAALERALKVADGKVLINSVNGEDKSLKAVLPLAAKYGAAVIGLALDGGGIPETAAERLTVAEDILAAALQAGLAREDVIIDCLTLTVSAEQKRAMETINTLRLIKERLGLATVLGVSNISFGLPCRPILSATFFAMALEGGLGAAIINPKDAAMMDAYRSAMVLLGKDLRAEAYIAAYSDVQATSAPAAALGEVAPIRDRLAEAIIKGDQDGVVDLIEAALAEGLSASQISNEGLMLGLEEVGRRFGANQVFLPQVMLSAETMQSAFGRLKQELTDEEAVGLGRILMATV
;
A
#
# COMPACT_ATOMS: atom_id res chain seq x y z
N MET A 1 32.11 -24.31 9.21
CA MET A 1 31.29 -24.17 7.98
C MET A 1 31.28 -22.70 7.60
N LYS A 2 31.44 -22.37 6.33
CA LYS A 2 31.20 -20.99 5.88
C LYS A 2 29.70 -20.72 6.02
N ASP A 3 29.35 -19.59 6.62
CA ASP A 3 27.95 -19.15 6.71
C ASP A 3 27.44 -18.75 5.32
N PHE A 4 26.23 -19.20 4.95
CA PHE A 4 25.65 -18.96 3.63
C PHE A 4 25.48 -17.46 3.35
N ARG A 5 25.01 -16.69 4.34
CA ARG A 5 24.78 -15.24 4.20
C ARG A 5 26.10 -14.50 3.95
N THR A 6 27.15 -14.91 4.64
CA THR A 6 28.51 -14.40 4.41
C THR A 6 29.00 -14.71 3.00
N ALA A 7 28.81 -15.95 2.53
CA ALA A 7 29.21 -16.37 1.18
C ALA A 7 28.50 -15.56 0.08
N LEU A 8 27.21 -15.23 0.26
CA LEU A 8 26.47 -14.35 -0.65
C LEU A 8 27.12 -12.97 -0.79
N HIS A 9 27.74 -12.43 0.26
CA HIS A 9 28.40 -11.12 0.22
C HIS A 9 29.79 -11.15 -0.41
N GLU A 10 30.45 -12.31 -0.45
CA GLU A 10 31.80 -12.46 -1.01
C GLU A 10 31.80 -12.69 -2.52
N ARG A 11 30.82 -13.44 -3.03
CA ARG A 11 30.79 -13.89 -4.43
C ARG A 11 29.40 -14.32 -4.89
N VAL A 12 29.25 -14.58 -6.18
CA VAL A 12 28.11 -15.30 -6.74
C VAL A 12 28.28 -16.79 -6.45
N LEU A 13 27.21 -17.43 -5.97
CA LEU A 13 27.15 -18.86 -5.73
C LEU A 13 26.44 -19.55 -6.90
N VAL A 14 26.99 -20.67 -7.35
CA VAL A 14 26.35 -21.54 -8.35
C VAL A 14 25.45 -22.54 -7.65
N LEU A 15 24.18 -22.54 -8.01
CA LEU A 15 23.21 -23.56 -7.62
C LEU A 15 23.12 -24.62 -8.72
N ASP A 16 22.68 -25.83 -8.38
CA ASP A 16 22.58 -26.96 -9.28
C ASP A 16 21.47 -26.81 -10.36
N GLY A 17 21.17 -27.90 -11.06
CA GLY A 17 20.21 -27.94 -12.17
C GLY A 17 19.00 -28.84 -11.89
N ALA A 18 18.36 -29.32 -12.95
CA ALA A 18 17.15 -30.13 -12.84
C ALA A 18 17.37 -31.51 -12.19
N MET A 19 16.72 -31.73 -11.04
CA MET A 19 16.59 -33.07 -10.43
C MET A 19 15.63 -33.98 -11.23
N GLY A 20 14.45 -33.48 -11.57
CA GLY A 20 13.36 -34.30 -12.12
C GLY A 20 13.69 -34.97 -13.45
N THR A 21 14.32 -34.26 -14.39
CA THR A 21 14.70 -34.81 -15.70
C THR A 21 15.77 -35.90 -15.57
N LEU A 22 16.76 -35.71 -14.69
CA LEU A 22 17.79 -36.71 -14.44
C LEU A 22 17.25 -37.95 -13.70
N LEU A 23 16.25 -37.79 -12.84
CA LEU A 23 15.55 -38.94 -12.25
C LEU A 23 14.78 -39.74 -13.31
N GLN A 24 14.12 -39.06 -14.25
CA GLN A 24 13.42 -39.72 -15.37
C GLN A 24 14.38 -40.54 -16.24
N GLU A 25 15.53 -39.97 -16.60
CA GLU A 25 16.59 -40.68 -17.34
C GLU A 25 17.13 -41.90 -16.58
N ARG A 26 17.03 -41.90 -15.25
CA ARG A 26 17.57 -42.93 -14.35
C ARG A 26 16.51 -43.85 -13.74
N GLY A 27 15.32 -43.90 -14.36
CA GLY A 27 14.32 -44.91 -14.06
C GLY A 27 13.10 -44.44 -13.27
N LEU A 28 12.94 -43.13 -13.01
CA LEU A 28 11.66 -42.59 -12.53
C LEU A 28 10.61 -42.74 -13.63
N LYS A 29 9.59 -43.56 -13.37
CA LYS A 29 8.51 -43.80 -14.31
C LYS A 29 7.59 -42.58 -14.41
N PRO A 30 6.95 -42.33 -15.57
CA PRO A 30 5.92 -41.31 -15.70
C PRO A 30 4.82 -41.48 -14.64
N GLY A 31 4.52 -40.39 -13.92
CA GLY A 31 3.51 -40.37 -12.85
C GLY A 31 3.95 -40.98 -11.52
N ALA A 32 5.20 -41.45 -11.38
CA ALA A 32 5.75 -41.86 -10.09
C ALA A 32 6.22 -40.65 -9.25
N CYS A 33 6.35 -40.83 -7.93
CA CYS A 33 6.79 -39.80 -7.01
C CYS A 33 8.32 -39.65 -7.04
N PRO A 34 8.88 -38.49 -7.42
CA PRO A 34 10.32 -38.24 -7.34
C PRO A 34 10.86 -38.40 -5.92
N GLU A 35 10.14 -37.89 -4.92
CA GLU A 35 10.57 -37.89 -3.52
C GLU A 35 10.64 -39.30 -2.91
N GLU A 36 9.83 -40.25 -3.39
CA GLU A 36 9.89 -41.66 -2.99
C GLU A 36 11.23 -42.31 -3.35
N MET A 37 11.93 -41.80 -4.37
CA MET A 37 13.26 -42.31 -4.74
C MET A 37 14.32 -42.07 -3.66
N ASN A 38 14.10 -41.14 -2.72
CA ASN A 38 14.97 -41.01 -1.55
C ASN A 38 15.00 -42.30 -0.71
N LEU A 39 13.93 -43.08 -0.77
CA LEU A 39 13.77 -44.33 -0.05
C LEU A 39 14.12 -45.54 -0.92
N THR A 40 13.61 -45.55 -2.15
CA THR A 40 13.66 -46.74 -3.02
C THR A 40 14.90 -46.79 -3.89
N ALA A 41 15.53 -45.64 -4.16
CA ALA A 41 16.71 -45.53 -5.01
C ALA A 41 17.72 -44.45 -4.51
N PRO A 42 18.13 -44.48 -3.22
CA PRO A 42 18.95 -43.41 -2.63
C PRO A 42 20.29 -43.19 -3.35
N GLU A 43 20.91 -44.25 -3.87
CA GLU A 43 22.18 -44.12 -4.60
C GLU A 43 22.03 -43.41 -5.95
N VAL A 44 20.85 -43.45 -6.58
CA VAL A 44 20.56 -42.66 -7.80
C VAL A 44 20.51 -41.17 -7.45
N VAL A 45 19.76 -40.83 -6.39
CA VAL A 45 19.61 -39.45 -5.90
C VAL A 45 20.96 -38.88 -5.46
N THR A 46 21.72 -39.60 -4.62
CA THR A 46 23.09 -39.20 -4.23
C THR A 46 24.02 -39.08 -5.44
N GLY A 47 23.87 -39.96 -6.45
CA GLY A 47 24.63 -39.89 -7.70
C GLY A 47 24.42 -38.59 -8.46
N ILE A 48 23.15 -38.18 -8.64
CA ILE A 48 22.79 -36.91 -9.31
C ILE A 48 23.39 -35.72 -8.56
N HIS A 49 23.19 -35.65 -7.24
CA HIS A 49 23.76 -34.58 -6.42
C HIS A 49 25.29 -34.50 -6.56
N ARG A 50 25.98 -35.64 -6.62
CA ARG A 50 27.43 -35.70 -6.77
C ARG A 50 27.88 -35.17 -8.12
N GLU A 51 27.15 -35.45 -9.18
CA GLU A 51 27.46 -34.94 -10.52
C GLU A 51 27.35 -33.41 -10.58
N TYR A 52 26.32 -32.82 -9.98
CA TYR A 52 26.22 -31.36 -9.91
C TYR A 52 27.32 -30.73 -9.04
N ALA A 53 27.63 -31.34 -7.89
CA ALA A 53 28.73 -30.88 -7.04
C ALA A 53 30.09 -30.94 -7.79
N GLN A 54 30.33 -32.02 -8.55
CA GLN A 54 31.53 -32.17 -9.39
C GLN A 54 31.56 -31.20 -10.57
N ALA A 55 30.40 -30.79 -11.08
CA ALA A 55 30.27 -29.75 -12.09
C ALA A 55 30.47 -28.33 -11.54
N GLY A 56 30.75 -28.15 -10.25
CA GLY A 56 31.05 -26.84 -9.67
C GLY A 56 29.89 -26.16 -8.94
N ALA A 57 28.75 -26.85 -8.75
CA ALA A 57 27.68 -26.32 -7.91
C ALA A 57 28.20 -26.07 -6.48
N ASN A 58 28.00 -24.86 -5.98
CA ASN A 58 28.25 -24.50 -4.58
C ASN A 58 27.06 -24.84 -3.69
N ILE A 59 25.85 -24.87 -4.26
CA ILE A 59 24.60 -25.19 -3.60
C ILE A 59 23.96 -26.35 -4.36
N VAL A 60 23.60 -27.42 -3.65
CA VAL A 60 22.82 -28.53 -4.19
C VAL A 60 21.45 -28.55 -3.52
N VAL A 61 20.41 -28.68 -4.35
CA VAL A 61 19.01 -28.68 -3.94
C VAL A 61 18.55 -30.12 -3.68
N THR A 62 17.90 -30.36 -2.53
CA THR A 62 17.44 -31.71 -2.16
C THR A 62 16.30 -32.19 -3.06
N ASN A 63 16.18 -33.52 -3.23
CA ASN A 63 15.03 -34.14 -3.89
C ASN A 63 13.80 -34.14 -2.96
N SER A 64 13.23 -32.97 -2.67
CA SER A 64 12.10 -32.78 -1.75
C SER A 64 11.07 -31.76 -2.22
N PHE A 65 11.09 -31.38 -3.50
CA PHE A 65 10.20 -30.34 -4.06
C PHE A 65 8.72 -30.60 -3.73
N GLY A 66 8.23 -31.82 -3.93
CA GLY A 66 6.88 -32.27 -3.60
C GLY A 66 6.74 -32.94 -2.23
N GLY A 67 7.65 -32.68 -1.29
CA GLY A 67 7.73 -33.37 0.01
C GLY A 67 6.64 -33.01 1.03
N SER A 68 5.65 -32.19 0.66
CA SER A 68 4.57 -31.79 1.57
C SER A 68 3.53 -32.89 1.75
N ARG A 69 2.87 -32.94 2.91
CA ARG A 69 1.80 -33.91 3.19
C ARG A 69 0.73 -33.96 2.10
N ILE A 70 0.34 -32.80 1.57
CA ILE A 70 -0.68 -32.68 0.51
C ILE A 70 -0.20 -33.32 -0.79
N LYS A 71 1.05 -33.07 -1.21
CA LYS A 71 1.60 -33.63 -2.44
C LYS A 71 1.87 -35.13 -2.31
N LEU A 72 2.42 -35.57 -1.18
CA LEU A 72 2.69 -36.97 -0.88
C LEU A 72 1.41 -37.80 -0.73
N ALA A 73 0.28 -37.20 -0.35
CA ALA A 73 -1.00 -37.89 -0.27
C ALA A 73 -1.46 -38.47 -1.62
N HIS A 74 -1.16 -37.82 -2.75
CA HIS A 74 -1.47 -38.35 -4.08
C HIS A 74 -0.77 -39.69 -4.38
N TYR A 75 0.30 -40.00 -3.64
CA TYR A 75 1.09 -41.23 -3.77
C TYR A 75 0.90 -42.18 -2.58
N GLY A 76 0.00 -41.87 -1.63
CA GLY A 76 -0.21 -42.67 -0.43
C GLY A 76 0.94 -42.59 0.58
N LEU A 77 1.71 -41.49 0.58
CA LEU A 77 2.90 -41.28 1.41
C LEU A 77 2.74 -40.13 2.43
N ALA A 78 1.50 -39.70 2.70
CA ALA A 78 1.19 -38.56 3.56
C ALA A 78 1.71 -38.69 5.00
N ASP A 79 1.89 -39.91 5.50
CA ASP A 79 2.41 -40.23 6.82
C ASP A 79 3.95 -40.31 6.87
N ARG A 80 4.63 -40.13 5.73
CA ARG A 80 6.08 -40.28 5.60
C ARG A 80 6.83 -38.98 5.32
N VAL A 81 6.18 -37.83 5.55
CA VAL A 81 6.74 -36.48 5.34
C VAL A 81 8.09 -36.34 6.04
N THR A 82 8.17 -36.60 7.34
CA THR A 82 9.42 -36.44 8.10
C THR A 82 10.53 -37.31 7.55
N GLU A 83 10.25 -38.58 7.29
CA GLU A 83 11.25 -39.56 6.84
C GLU A 83 11.82 -39.20 5.47
N ILE A 84 10.94 -38.90 4.49
CA ILE A 84 11.33 -38.56 3.12
C ILE A 84 12.16 -37.28 3.11
N ASN A 85 11.72 -36.25 3.83
CA ASN A 85 12.40 -34.95 3.86
C ASN A 85 13.75 -35.03 4.60
N THR A 86 13.84 -35.77 5.72
CA THR A 86 15.11 -36.00 6.41
C THR A 86 16.12 -36.71 5.50
N LEU A 87 15.71 -37.79 4.83
CA LEU A 87 16.59 -38.51 3.92
C LEU A 87 17.03 -37.65 2.74
N SER A 88 16.17 -36.79 2.20
CA SER A 88 16.53 -35.89 1.10
C SER A 88 17.76 -35.03 1.44
N VAL A 89 17.84 -34.50 2.67
CA VAL A 89 18.95 -33.69 3.17
C VAL A 89 20.19 -34.55 3.40
N GLU A 90 20.04 -35.73 4.00
CA GLU A 90 21.15 -36.65 4.26
C GLU A 90 21.82 -37.12 2.97
N LEU A 91 21.04 -37.43 1.93
CA LEU A 91 21.54 -37.86 0.63
C LEU A 91 22.29 -36.74 -0.11
N ALA A 92 21.77 -35.52 -0.08
CA ALA A 92 22.46 -34.35 -0.61
C ALA A 92 23.77 -34.07 0.16
N ARG A 93 23.73 -34.12 1.50
CA ARG A 93 24.92 -33.96 2.34
C ARG A 93 25.99 -35.03 2.06
N LYS A 94 25.59 -36.29 1.87
CA LYS A 94 26.49 -37.41 1.51
C LYS A 94 27.21 -37.16 0.18
N ALA A 95 26.56 -36.46 -0.76
CA ALA A 95 27.14 -36.14 -2.06
C ALA A 95 28.10 -34.94 -2.02
N VAL A 96 27.71 -33.87 -1.32
CA VAL A 96 28.40 -32.57 -1.31
C VAL A 96 29.53 -32.51 -0.28
N GLY A 97 29.46 -33.29 0.79
CA GLY A 97 30.44 -33.23 1.88
C GLY A 97 30.32 -31.94 2.70
N VAL A 98 31.45 -31.41 3.17
CA VAL A 98 31.51 -30.24 4.08
C VAL A 98 31.72 -28.90 3.39
N ASP A 99 32.10 -28.92 2.10
CA ASP A 99 32.57 -27.73 1.37
C ASP A 99 31.46 -27.01 0.58
N GLY A 100 30.32 -27.66 0.35
CA GLY A 100 29.16 -27.07 -0.32
C GLY A 100 27.91 -27.00 0.56
N PHE A 101 26.94 -26.24 0.08
CA PHE A 101 25.68 -25.98 0.76
C PHE A 101 24.59 -26.95 0.31
N VAL A 102 23.78 -27.43 1.26
CA VAL A 102 22.58 -28.22 1.01
C VAL A 102 21.35 -27.34 1.21
N ALA A 103 20.68 -27.00 0.10
CA ALA A 103 19.42 -26.27 0.11
C ALA A 103 18.24 -27.24 0.12
N ALA A 104 17.44 -27.22 1.19
CA ALA A 104 16.24 -28.02 1.26
C ALA A 104 15.15 -27.43 0.33
N SER A 105 14.78 -28.16 -0.73
CA SER A 105 13.74 -27.73 -1.68
C SER A 105 12.35 -27.89 -1.08
N MET A 106 11.51 -26.89 -1.27
CA MET A 106 10.09 -26.94 -0.94
C MET A 106 9.30 -26.22 -2.02
N GLY A 107 8.47 -26.97 -2.75
CA GLY A 107 7.58 -26.45 -3.78
C GLY A 107 6.16 -26.17 -3.28
N PRO A 108 5.29 -25.63 -4.15
CA PRO A 108 3.89 -25.38 -3.82
C PRO A 108 3.12 -26.68 -3.56
N THR A 109 2.09 -26.59 -2.74
CA THR A 109 1.20 -27.71 -2.40
C THR A 109 0.28 -28.11 -3.54
N GLY A 110 0.03 -27.18 -4.47
CA GLY A 110 -0.96 -27.31 -5.53
C GLY A 110 -2.39 -26.98 -5.11
N ARG A 111 -2.59 -26.47 -3.89
CA ARG A 111 -3.86 -25.89 -3.41
C ARG A 111 -3.73 -24.38 -3.31
N PHE A 112 -4.84 -23.69 -3.57
CA PHE A 112 -4.93 -22.25 -3.34
C PHE A 112 -5.51 -21.97 -1.95
N LEU A 113 -5.07 -20.85 -1.37
CA LEU A 113 -5.65 -20.31 -0.14
C LEU A 113 -7.05 -19.72 -0.40
N GLU A 114 -7.89 -19.69 0.63
CA GLU A 114 -9.13 -18.93 0.60
C GLU A 114 -8.87 -17.45 0.26
N PRO A 115 -9.77 -16.79 -0.51
CA PRO A 115 -11.04 -17.31 -1.03
C PRO A 115 -10.91 -17.97 -2.42
N VAL A 116 -9.71 -18.05 -3.00
CA VAL A 116 -9.51 -18.63 -4.34
C VAL A 116 -9.63 -20.15 -4.30
N GLY A 117 -9.07 -20.78 -3.26
CA GLY A 117 -9.23 -22.20 -2.97
C GLY A 117 -9.94 -22.44 -1.64
N ASP A 118 -9.64 -23.58 -1.02
CA ASP A 118 -10.32 -24.11 0.16
C ASP A 118 -9.38 -24.31 1.37
N ALA A 119 -8.12 -23.89 1.24
CA ALA A 119 -7.14 -24.00 2.31
C ALA A 119 -7.09 -22.73 3.15
N SER A 120 -7.02 -22.89 4.47
CA SER A 120 -6.78 -21.75 5.35
C SER A 120 -5.29 -21.40 5.42
N PHE A 121 -4.99 -20.14 5.76
CA PHE A 121 -3.60 -19.69 5.93
C PHE A 121 -2.84 -20.50 7.00
N ASP A 122 -3.49 -20.75 8.13
CA ASP A 122 -2.89 -21.50 9.24
C ASP A 122 -2.66 -22.98 8.88
N GLU A 123 -3.58 -23.60 8.11
CA GLU A 123 -3.37 -24.95 7.57
C GLU A 123 -2.12 -25.01 6.70
N MET A 124 -1.94 -24.03 5.81
CA MET A 124 -0.79 -23.99 4.91
C MET A 124 0.52 -23.78 5.67
N VAL A 125 0.55 -22.89 6.66
CA VAL A 125 1.73 -22.71 7.53
C VAL A 125 2.11 -24.03 8.22
N GLU A 126 1.14 -24.78 8.75
CA GLU A 126 1.42 -26.05 9.41
C GLU A 126 1.94 -27.12 8.43
N VAL A 127 1.31 -27.24 7.24
CA VAL A 127 1.74 -28.19 6.19
C VAL A 127 3.19 -27.94 5.76
N PHE A 128 3.57 -26.68 5.54
CA PHE A 128 4.96 -26.34 5.23
C PHE A 128 5.87 -26.57 6.46
N GLY A 129 5.38 -26.28 7.66
CA GLY A 129 6.09 -26.48 8.91
C GLY A 129 6.55 -27.92 9.16
N GLU A 130 5.77 -28.91 8.71
CA GLU A 130 6.17 -30.33 8.76
C GLU A 130 7.50 -30.59 8.04
N GLN A 131 7.68 -30.05 6.83
CA GLN A 131 8.93 -30.16 6.06
C GLN A 131 10.06 -29.36 6.70
N VAL A 132 9.79 -28.11 7.10
CA VAL A 132 10.78 -27.23 7.74
C VAL A 132 11.40 -27.88 8.98
N ARG A 133 10.58 -28.52 9.83
CA ARG A 133 11.07 -29.24 11.03
C ARG A 133 11.97 -30.41 10.66
N ALA A 134 11.63 -31.17 9.62
CA ALA A 134 12.46 -32.27 9.12
C ALA A 134 13.80 -31.78 8.55
N PHE A 135 13.79 -30.68 7.78
CA PHE A 135 15.00 -30.07 7.21
C PHE A 135 15.94 -29.53 8.29
N ALA A 136 15.39 -28.83 9.29
CA ALA A 136 16.16 -28.31 10.41
C ALA A 136 16.79 -29.45 11.24
N ALA A 137 16.03 -30.51 11.54
CA ALA A 137 16.53 -31.68 12.25
C ALA A 137 17.65 -32.40 11.49
N ALA A 138 17.53 -32.46 10.15
CA ALA A 138 18.53 -33.06 9.27
C ALA A 138 19.74 -32.14 8.96
N LYS A 139 19.74 -30.89 9.47
CA LYS A 139 20.82 -29.90 9.31
C LYS A 139 21.06 -29.49 7.86
N ALA A 140 19.99 -29.16 7.13
CA ALA A 140 20.12 -28.39 5.90
C ALA A 140 20.81 -27.03 6.18
N ASP A 141 21.49 -26.46 5.19
CA ASP A 141 22.16 -25.16 5.36
C ASP A 141 21.25 -23.97 5.09
N LEU A 142 20.22 -24.20 4.26
CA LEU A 142 19.22 -23.22 3.85
C LEU A 142 17.96 -23.95 3.34
N ILE A 143 16.87 -23.20 3.20
CA ILE A 143 15.62 -23.65 2.58
C ILE A 143 15.42 -22.84 1.30
N THR A 144 15.05 -23.50 0.21
CA THR A 144 14.68 -22.86 -1.05
C THR A 144 13.21 -23.13 -1.37
N LEU A 145 12.44 -22.05 -1.50
CA LEU A 145 11.02 -22.07 -1.85
C LEU A 145 10.92 -21.82 -3.35
N GLU A 146 10.61 -22.85 -4.12
CA GLU A 146 10.76 -22.83 -5.58
C GLU A 146 9.42 -23.00 -6.29
N THR A 147 9.25 -22.32 -7.42
CA THR A 147 8.11 -22.52 -8.34
C THR A 147 6.74 -22.16 -7.76
N PHE A 148 6.67 -21.19 -6.84
CA PHE A 148 5.38 -20.70 -6.34
C PHE A 148 4.69 -19.82 -7.37
N LEU A 149 3.40 -20.06 -7.60
CA LEU A 149 2.55 -19.31 -8.53
C LEU A 149 1.64 -18.31 -7.81
N ASP A 150 1.41 -18.52 -6.51
CA ASP A 150 0.59 -17.67 -5.65
C ASP A 150 1.44 -17.06 -4.55
N ILE A 151 1.37 -15.74 -4.41
CA ILE A 151 2.11 -15.01 -3.38
C ILE A 151 1.58 -15.33 -1.99
N ALA A 152 0.28 -15.56 -1.82
CA ALA A 152 -0.29 -15.88 -0.51
C ALA A 152 0.24 -17.25 -0.01
N GLU A 153 0.31 -18.25 -0.88
CA GLU A 153 0.88 -19.56 -0.57
C GLU A 153 2.37 -19.44 -0.21
N LEU A 154 3.13 -18.66 -0.99
CA LEU A 154 4.55 -18.41 -0.71
C LEU A 154 4.76 -17.67 0.63
N ARG A 155 3.89 -16.70 0.96
CA ARG A 155 3.91 -16.03 2.27
C ARG A 155 3.73 -17.04 3.40
N ALA A 156 2.77 -17.96 3.29
CA ALA A 156 2.55 -19.01 4.29
C ALA A 156 3.79 -19.90 4.45
N ALA A 157 4.43 -20.29 3.34
CA ALA A 157 5.66 -21.09 3.35
C ALA A 157 6.83 -20.36 4.03
N VAL A 158 7.04 -19.07 3.72
CA VAL A 158 8.09 -18.25 4.36
C VAL A 158 7.83 -18.09 5.86
N ILE A 159 6.58 -17.86 6.26
CA ILE A 159 6.22 -17.77 7.68
C ILE A 159 6.47 -19.09 8.39
N ALA A 160 6.13 -20.23 7.78
CA ALA A 160 6.47 -21.54 8.32
C ALA A 160 7.98 -21.72 8.49
N CYS A 161 8.79 -21.30 7.52
CA CYS A 161 10.24 -21.31 7.64
C CYS A 161 10.71 -20.52 8.86
N ARG A 162 10.17 -19.32 9.08
CA ARG A 162 10.56 -18.43 10.19
C ARG A 162 10.02 -18.86 11.55
N GLU A 163 8.87 -19.55 11.59
CA GLU A 163 8.26 -20.03 12.83
C GLU A 163 8.96 -21.29 13.34
N PHE A 164 9.43 -22.16 12.43
CA PHE A 164 9.98 -23.47 12.80
C PHE A 164 11.49 -23.61 12.56
N SER A 165 12.18 -22.56 12.08
CA SER A 165 13.62 -22.58 11.83
C SER A 165 14.26 -21.17 11.73
N ASP A 166 15.57 -21.11 12.00
CA ASP A 166 16.41 -19.92 11.75
C ASP A 166 17.24 -20.02 10.46
N LEU A 167 17.04 -21.09 9.68
CA LEU A 167 17.77 -21.31 8.44
C LEU A 167 17.56 -20.14 7.46
N PRO A 168 18.59 -19.77 6.67
CA PRO A 168 18.42 -18.88 5.55
C PRO A 168 17.35 -19.39 4.58
N VAL A 169 16.58 -18.46 4.01
CA VAL A 169 15.51 -18.76 3.06
C VAL A 169 15.78 -18.06 1.74
N MET A 170 15.73 -18.82 0.65
CA MET A 170 15.57 -18.29 -0.70
C MET A 170 14.11 -18.46 -1.10
N ALA A 171 13.49 -17.41 -1.65
CA ALA A 171 12.10 -17.48 -2.08
C ALA A 171 11.95 -17.04 -3.53
N LEU A 172 11.35 -17.92 -4.34
CA LEU A 172 11.22 -17.74 -5.76
C LEU A 172 9.77 -17.90 -6.20
N MET A 173 9.38 -17.04 -7.14
CA MET A 173 8.11 -17.17 -7.85
C MET A 173 8.36 -17.51 -9.31
N THR A 174 7.39 -18.16 -9.95
CA THR A 174 7.41 -18.40 -11.39
C THR A 174 6.46 -17.44 -12.10
N PHE A 175 6.96 -16.78 -13.14
CA PHE A 175 6.23 -15.83 -13.96
C PHE A 175 6.05 -16.39 -15.37
N GLU A 176 4.94 -16.03 -16.01
CA GLU A 176 4.69 -16.28 -17.42
C GLU A 176 5.27 -15.15 -18.29
N ASP A 177 5.30 -15.33 -19.62
CA ASP A 177 5.84 -14.35 -20.58
C ASP A 177 5.25 -12.93 -20.42
N GLY A 178 4.03 -12.82 -19.87
CA GLY A 178 3.38 -11.54 -19.57
C GLY A 178 3.94 -10.79 -18.35
N GLY A 179 4.99 -11.30 -17.70
CA GLY A 179 5.60 -10.68 -16.51
C GLY A 179 4.68 -10.69 -15.29
N ARG A 180 3.79 -11.70 -15.18
CA ARG A 180 2.90 -11.90 -14.03
C ARG A 180 2.78 -13.39 -13.71
N THR A 181 2.42 -13.69 -12.47
CA THR A 181 2.03 -15.05 -12.09
C THR A 181 0.57 -15.33 -12.48
N VAL A 182 0.13 -16.59 -12.36
CA VAL A 182 -1.24 -17.03 -12.69
C VAL A 182 -2.32 -16.20 -12.00
N LEU A 183 -2.10 -15.79 -10.75
CA LEU A 183 -3.04 -14.95 -9.99
C LEU A 183 -2.72 -13.45 -10.08
N GLY A 184 -1.90 -13.05 -11.05
CA GLY A 184 -1.66 -11.67 -11.42
C GLY A 184 -0.53 -10.98 -10.64
N THR A 185 0.22 -11.67 -9.79
CA THR A 185 1.30 -11.04 -9.01
C THR A 185 2.41 -10.53 -9.93
N SER A 186 2.75 -9.25 -9.79
CA SER A 186 3.88 -8.63 -10.52
C SER A 186 5.22 -8.90 -9.83
N PRO A 187 6.36 -8.90 -10.54
CA PRO A 187 7.69 -9.06 -9.94
C PRO A 187 7.96 -8.06 -8.81
N GLN A 188 7.56 -6.80 -8.96
CA GLN A 188 7.71 -5.76 -7.95
C GLN A 188 6.92 -6.11 -6.67
N ALA A 189 5.64 -6.48 -6.80
CA ALA A 189 4.80 -6.85 -5.67
C ALA A 189 5.35 -8.07 -4.91
N ALA A 190 5.83 -9.09 -5.64
CA ALA A 190 6.50 -10.24 -5.04
C ALA A 190 7.76 -9.81 -4.27
N ALA A 191 8.60 -8.99 -4.89
CA ALA A 191 9.84 -8.52 -4.27
C ALA A 191 9.60 -7.72 -2.98
N VAL A 192 8.67 -6.77 -2.99
CA VAL A 192 8.30 -5.98 -1.80
C VAL A 192 7.78 -6.88 -0.68
N THR A 193 6.91 -7.84 -1.02
CA THR A 193 6.31 -8.76 -0.05
C THR A 193 7.35 -9.69 0.60
N LEU A 194 8.21 -10.31 -0.21
CA LEU A 194 9.22 -11.25 0.28
C LEU A 194 10.33 -10.55 1.06
N ASP A 195 10.70 -9.33 0.67
CA ASP A 195 11.61 -8.49 1.43
C ASP A 195 11.03 -8.13 2.81
N ALA A 196 9.73 -7.82 2.88
CA ALA A 196 9.02 -7.56 4.14
C ALA A 196 9.05 -8.75 5.09
N LEU A 197 8.95 -9.97 4.54
CA LEU A 197 9.05 -11.22 5.29
C LEU A 197 10.49 -11.62 5.65
N ARG A 198 11.46 -10.76 5.32
CA ARG A 198 12.88 -10.92 5.65
C ARG A 198 13.49 -12.19 5.06
N VAL A 199 13.09 -12.53 3.84
CA VAL A 199 13.76 -13.58 3.04
C VAL A 199 15.20 -13.15 2.71
N ASP A 200 16.15 -14.08 2.70
CA ASP A 200 17.57 -13.78 2.51
C ASP A 200 17.92 -13.52 1.04
N VAL A 201 17.30 -14.26 0.11
CA VAL A 201 17.46 -14.11 -1.34
C VAL A 201 16.10 -14.23 -2.02
N ILE A 202 15.79 -13.34 -2.95
CA ILE A 202 14.51 -13.36 -3.69
C ILE A 202 14.76 -13.51 -5.18
N GLY A 203 13.86 -14.15 -5.92
CA GLY A 203 14.05 -14.21 -7.37
C GLY A 203 13.00 -14.99 -8.11
N SER A 204 13.42 -15.54 -9.24
CA SER A 204 12.54 -16.25 -10.16
C SER A 204 13.18 -17.52 -10.68
N ASN A 205 12.35 -18.55 -10.82
CA ASN A 205 12.73 -19.81 -11.44
C ASN A 205 11.64 -20.32 -12.38
N CYS A 206 12.05 -21.20 -13.30
CA CYS A 206 11.15 -21.85 -14.27
C CYS A 206 10.36 -20.84 -15.13
N GLY A 207 9.43 -21.33 -15.94
CA GLY A 207 8.55 -20.54 -16.82
C GLY A 207 9.26 -19.95 -18.04
N LEU A 208 10.45 -19.40 -17.86
CA LEU A 208 11.15 -18.54 -18.82
C LEU A 208 12.58 -19.03 -19.09
N GLY A 209 13.12 -18.59 -20.23
CA GLY A 209 14.55 -18.64 -20.54
C GLY A 209 15.35 -17.61 -19.74
N VAL A 210 16.66 -17.55 -19.99
CA VAL A 210 17.61 -16.68 -19.26
C VAL A 210 17.32 -15.19 -19.46
N ASP A 211 16.84 -14.81 -20.64
CA ASP A 211 16.43 -13.46 -21.01
C ASP A 211 15.17 -13.02 -20.26
N GLY A 212 14.11 -13.84 -20.28
CA GLY A 212 12.87 -13.55 -19.54
C GLY A 212 13.08 -13.49 -18.03
N ILE A 213 13.90 -14.38 -17.46
CA ILE A 213 14.27 -14.30 -16.04
C ILE A 213 15.02 -13.00 -15.75
N PHE A 214 15.92 -12.55 -16.62
CA PHE A 214 16.62 -11.29 -16.44
C PHE A 214 15.64 -10.10 -16.40
N GLU A 215 14.66 -10.05 -17.31
CA GLU A 215 13.63 -8.99 -17.34
C GLU A 215 12.77 -8.97 -16.06
N VAL A 216 12.39 -10.14 -15.56
CA VAL A 216 11.68 -10.26 -14.27
C VAL A 216 12.53 -9.70 -13.12
N LEU A 217 13.80 -10.08 -13.06
CA LEU A 217 14.71 -9.64 -12.00
C LEU A 217 15.01 -8.14 -12.08
N GLU A 218 15.05 -7.56 -13.28
CA GLU A 218 15.21 -6.11 -13.47
C GLU A 218 14.06 -5.34 -12.84
N GLN A 219 12.83 -5.84 -13.02
CA GLN A 219 11.65 -5.29 -12.36
C GLN A 219 11.72 -5.44 -10.83
N MET A 220 12.11 -6.61 -10.32
CA MET A 220 12.27 -6.82 -8.88
C MET A 220 13.29 -5.86 -8.25
N ARG A 221 14.40 -5.58 -8.95
CA ARG A 221 15.48 -4.72 -8.45
C ARG A 221 15.05 -3.28 -8.19
N GLN A 222 14.02 -2.79 -8.87
CA GLN A 222 13.54 -1.42 -8.70
C GLN A 222 13.02 -1.15 -7.28
N VAL A 223 12.59 -2.20 -6.56
CA VAL A 223 11.83 -2.08 -5.31
C VAL A 223 12.43 -2.83 -4.12
N THR A 224 13.61 -3.45 -4.29
CA THR A 224 14.29 -4.15 -3.20
C THR A 224 15.80 -4.00 -3.28
N ASN A 225 16.46 -4.12 -2.12
CA ASN A 225 17.91 -4.20 -2.01
C ASN A 225 18.42 -5.63 -1.69
N ARG A 226 17.54 -6.63 -1.60
CA ARG A 226 17.94 -8.02 -1.31
C ARG A 226 18.84 -8.59 -2.41
N PRO A 227 19.75 -9.54 -2.10
CA PRO A 227 20.36 -10.39 -3.12
C PRO A 227 19.30 -11.06 -4.01
N LEU A 228 19.60 -11.18 -5.31
CA LEU A 228 18.73 -11.89 -6.26
C LEU A 228 19.22 -13.30 -6.56
N ILE A 229 18.27 -14.18 -6.92
CA ILE A 229 18.53 -15.51 -7.48
C ILE A 229 17.90 -15.65 -8.88
N ALA A 230 18.64 -16.28 -9.80
CA ALA A 230 18.18 -16.61 -11.15
C ALA A 230 18.28 -18.11 -11.40
N GLN A 231 17.15 -18.77 -11.72
CA GLN A 231 17.10 -20.19 -12.10
C GLN A 231 16.27 -20.37 -13.39
N ALA A 232 16.89 -20.08 -14.53
CA ALA A 232 16.23 -20.19 -15.83
C ALA A 232 16.11 -21.64 -16.31
N ASN A 233 15.10 -21.91 -17.13
CA ASN A 233 15.08 -23.14 -17.92
C ASN A 233 16.18 -23.10 -18.99
N ALA A 234 16.63 -24.27 -19.46
CA ALA A 234 17.52 -24.39 -20.62
C ALA A 234 16.77 -24.12 -21.94
N GLY A 235 16.16 -22.94 -22.04
CA GLY A 235 15.22 -22.57 -23.09
C GLY A 235 13.79 -22.97 -22.78
N LEU A 236 12.86 -22.57 -23.64
CA LEU A 236 11.46 -22.97 -23.51
C LEU A 236 11.28 -24.43 -23.95
N PRO A 237 10.41 -25.21 -23.28
CA PRO A 237 10.15 -26.60 -23.62
C PRO A 237 9.56 -26.70 -25.03
N GLN A 238 10.13 -27.59 -25.86
CA GLN A 238 9.60 -27.93 -27.17
C GLN A 238 9.19 -29.38 -27.21
N LEU A 239 8.02 -29.68 -27.76
CA LEU A 239 7.59 -31.06 -27.98
C LEU A 239 8.14 -31.54 -29.34
N ILE A 240 9.16 -32.38 -29.31
CA ILE A 240 9.79 -32.98 -30.49
C ILE A 240 9.57 -34.49 -30.40
N ASP A 241 8.89 -35.08 -31.38
CA ASP A 241 8.56 -36.52 -31.43
C ASP A 241 7.86 -37.07 -30.17
N GLY A 242 7.10 -36.22 -29.47
CA GLY A 242 6.39 -36.59 -28.24
C GLY A 242 7.25 -36.50 -26.96
N GLU A 243 8.52 -36.11 -27.09
CA GLU A 243 9.42 -35.85 -25.98
C GLU A 243 9.58 -34.34 -25.75
N THR A 244 9.67 -33.93 -24.48
CA THR A 244 9.91 -32.52 -24.13
C THR A 244 11.41 -32.25 -24.15
N VAL A 245 11.86 -31.41 -25.08
CA VAL A 245 13.26 -31.06 -25.31
C VAL A 245 13.51 -29.61 -24.95
N PHE A 246 14.66 -29.35 -24.31
CA PHE A 246 15.16 -28.04 -23.93
C PHE A 246 16.43 -27.75 -24.74
N ASN A 247 16.40 -26.72 -25.57
CA ASN A 247 17.41 -26.52 -26.62
C ASN A 247 18.52 -25.52 -26.26
N ALA A 248 18.41 -24.78 -25.16
CA ALA A 248 19.44 -23.81 -24.83
C ALA A 248 20.72 -24.53 -24.42
N THR A 249 21.81 -24.12 -25.04
CA THR A 249 23.14 -24.67 -24.83
C THR A 249 23.78 -24.11 -23.55
N PRO A 250 24.81 -24.78 -22.99
CA PRO A 250 25.58 -24.24 -21.88
C PRO A 250 26.11 -22.83 -22.12
N ALA A 251 26.52 -22.52 -23.36
CA ALA A 251 27.01 -21.19 -23.73
C ALA A 251 25.90 -20.12 -23.66
N GLU A 252 24.71 -20.41 -24.19
CA GLU A 252 23.56 -19.50 -24.16
C GLU A 252 23.11 -19.20 -22.73
N MET A 253 23.13 -20.21 -21.85
CA MET A 253 22.80 -20.03 -20.43
C MET A 253 23.78 -19.10 -19.70
N THR A 254 24.98 -18.89 -20.25
CA THR A 254 25.99 -18.01 -19.63
C THR A 254 25.97 -16.56 -20.14
N ALA A 255 25.19 -16.27 -21.19
CA ALA A 255 25.25 -15.00 -21.91
C ALA A 255 24.84 -13.77 -21.06
N TYR A 256 24.11 -13.98 -19.96
CA TYR A 256 23.58 -12.91 -19.10
C TYR A 256 24.34 -12.72 -17.78
N HIS A 257 25.40 -13.49 -17.50
CA HIS A 257 26.11 -13.43 -16.21
C HIS A 257 26.55 -12.02 -15.83
N GLU A 258 27.17 -11.27 -16.75
CA GLU A 258 27.64 -9.91 -16.47
C GLU A 258 26.49 -8.98 -16.06
N LYS A 259 25.37 -9.04 -16.79
CA LYS A 259 24.18 -8.25 -16.50
C LYS A 259 23.55 -8.68 -15.18
N MET A 260 23.48 -9.98 -14.91
CA MET A 260 22.95 -10.55 -13.67
C MET A 260 23.78 -10.13 -12.45
N ILE A 261 25.11 -10.19 -12.53
CA ILE A 261 26.02 -9.73 -11.48
C ILE A 261 25.78 -8.24 -11.20
N ALA A 262 25.78 -7.41 -12.24
CA ALA A 262 25.56 -5.97 -12.10
C ALA A 262 24.18 -5.64 -11.48
N LEU A 263 23.17 -6.45 -11.78
CA LEU A 263 21.82 -6.32 -11.24
C LEU A 263 21.72 -6.73 -9.76
N GLY A 264 22.72 -7.43 -9.22
CA GLY A 264 22.74 -7.92 -7.84
C GLY A 264 22.30 -9.37 -7.67
N VAL A 265 22.38 -10.18 -8.73
CA VAL A 265 22.22 -11.63 -8.62
C VAL A 265 23.43 -12.21 -7.91
N ARG A 266 23.17 -12.95 -6.83
CA ARG A 266 24.18 -13.59 -5.97
C ARG A 266 24.06 -15.10 -5.94
N VAL A 267 22.99 -15.65 -6.52
CA VAL A 267 22.83 -17.08 -6.76
C VAL A 267 22.37 -17.29 -8.19
N ILE A 268 23.07 -18.13 -8.94
CA ILE A 268 22.72 -18.49 -10.33
C ILE A 268 22.68 -20.00 -10.42
N GLY A 269 21.60 -20.55 -10.97
CA GLY A 269 21.47 -21.98 -11.20
C GLY A 269 20.57 -22.28 -12.38
N GLY A 270 20.19 -23.54 -12.49
CA GLY A 270 19.34 -24.02 -13.56
C GLY A 270 18.02 -24.60 -13.06
N CYS A 271 16.98 -24.52 -13.90
CA CYS A 271 15.73 -25.24 -13.69
C CYS A 271 15.57 -26.32 -14.78
N CYS A 272 14.39 -26.46 -15.39
CA CYS A 272 14.11 -27.56 -16.32
C CYS A 272 15.06 -27.56 -17.53
N GLY A 273 15.56 -28.76 -17.89
CA GLY A 273 16.50 -28.96 -19.00
C GLY A 273 17.97 -28.70 -18.66
N THR A 274 18.28 -28.16 -17.48
CA THR A 274 19.67 -27.86 -17.11
C THR A 274 20.40 -29.09 -16.55
N THR A 275 21.55 -29.40 -17.14
CA THR A 275 22.36 -30.60 -16.85
C THR A 275 23.68 -30.23 -16.17
N PRO A 276 24.47 -31.20 -15.65
CA PRO A 276 25.79 -30.90 -15.11
C PRO A 276 26.72 -30.14 -16.08
N ALA A 277 26.59 -30.36 -17.40
CA ALA A 277 27.34 -29.60 -18.39
C ALA A 277 27.00 -28.10 -18.41
N HIS A 278 25.73 -27.74 -18.14
CA HIS A 278 25.31 -26.35 -18.02
C HIS A 278 25.88 -25.71 -16.75
N ILE A 279 25.82 -26.42 -15.63
CA ILE A 279 26.35 -25.95 -14.34
C ILE A 279 27.86 -25.76 -14.39
N GLN A 280 28.58 -26.67 -15.06
CA GLN A 280 30.02 -26.52 -15.30
C GLN A 280 30.31 -25.25 -16.10
N ALA A 281 29.59 -25.02 -17.20
CA ALA A 281 29.78 -23.80 -17.98
C ALA A 281 29.45 -22.52 -17.18
N MET A 282 28.40 -22.54 -16.35
CA MET A 282 28.08 -21.41 -15.46
C MET A 282 29.19 -21.16 -14.43
N SER A 283 29.70 -22.21 -13.80
CA SER A 283 30.78 -22.11 -12.81
C SER A 283 32.07 -21.57 -13.43
N GLU A 284 32.52 -22.17 -14.53
CA GLU A 284 33.73 -21.74 -15.26
C GLU A 284 33.57 -20.31 -15.78
N ALA A 285 32.38 -19.93 -16.24
CA ALA A 285 32.13 -18.58 -16.70
C ALA A 285 32.30 -17.55 -15.57
N LEU A 286 32.09 -17.88 -14.30
CA LEU A 286 32.25 -16.93 -13.19
C LEU A 286 33.72 -16.74 -12.76
N GLU A 287 34.63 -17.65 -13.14
CA GLU A 287 36.04 -17.57 -12.75
C GLU A 287 36.73 -16.34 -13.32
N GLY A 288 37.49 -15.63 -12.47
CA GLY A 288 38.24 -14.43 -12.87
C GLY A 288 37.40 -13.19 -13.17
N ARG A 289 36.06 -13.25 -13.02
CA ARG A 289 35.17 -12.09 -13.17
C ARG A 289 35.13 -11.24 -11.90
N ASP A 290 34.90 -9.93 -12.09
CA ASP A 290 34.49 -9.06 -10.99
C ASP A 290 33.05 -9.41 -10.59
N GLN A 291 32.89 -9.81 -9.33
CA GLN A 291 31.60 -10.21 -8.75
C GLN A 291 31.18 -9.23 -7.64
N SER A 292 31.85 -8.07 -7.56
CA SER A 292 31.49 -7.03 -6.61
C SER A 292 30.13 -6.43 -6.93
N TRP A 293 29.32 -6.22 -5.89
CA TRP A 293 28.07 -5.50 -6.01
C TRP A 293 27.71 -4.86 -4.67
N THR A 294 27.21 -3.64 -4.74
CA THR A 294 26.71 -2.88 -3.60
C THR A 294 25.18 -2.84 -3.67
N PRO A 295 24.48 -3.29 -2.61
CA PRO A 295 23.03 -3.17 -2.54
C PRO A 295 22.59 -1.71 -2.71
N PRO A 296 21.51 -1.44 -3.48
CA PRO A 296 20.92 -0.11 -3.51
C PRO A 296 20.36 0.27 -2.12
N SER A 297 20.18 1.56 -1.87
CA SER A 297 19.53 2.03 -0.63
C SER A 297 18.11 1.47 -0.54
N ARG A 298 17.74 1.01 0.66
CA ARG A 298 16.36 0.58 0.95
C ARG A 298 15.43 1.79 0.94
N ARG A 299 14.20 1.58 0.49
CA ARG A 299 13.12 2.59 0.47
C ARG A 299 11.84 1.95 1.02
N CYS A 300 10.90 2.76 1.47
CA CYS A 300 9.62 2.26 1.96
C CYS A 300 8.69 1.98 0.77
N PHE A 301 8.39 0.70 0.56
CA PHE A 301 7.36 0.25 -0.36
C PHE A 301 6.28 -0.52 0.38
N LEU A 302 5.04 -0.31 -0.02
CA LEU A 302 3.87 -1.13 0.33
C LEU A 302 3.41 -1.86 -0.92
N SER A 303 2.76 -3.01 -0.74
CA SER A 303 2.28 -3.81 -1.87
C SER A 303 0.93 -4.46 -1.58
N SER A 304 0.13 -4.60 -2.62
CA SER A 304 -0.94 -5.59 -2.69
C SER A 304 -0.42 -6.81 -3.46
N ARG A 305 -1.33 -7.72 -3.84
CA ARG A 305 -1.04 -8.77 -4.81
C ARG A 305 -0.46 -8.23 -6.12
N THR A 306 -0.95 -7.10 -6.62
CA THR A 306 -0.74 -6.68 -8.02
C THR A 306 -0.16 -5.28 -8.22
N ALA A 307 -0.04 -4.48 -7.16
CA ALA A 307 0.51 -3.13 -7.22
C ALA A 307 1.48 -2.85 -6.08
N VAL A 308 2.31 -1.83 -6.30
CA VAL A 308 3.30 -1.32 -5.33
C VAL A 308 3.11 0.19 -5.19
N THR A 309 3.32 0.71 -3.99
CA THR A 309 3.32 2.15 -3.69
C THR A 309 4.54 2.49 -2.85
N GLU A 310 5.33 3.45 -3.31
CA GLU A 310 6.45 4.02 -2.55
C GLU A 310 5.94 5.11 -1.61
N VAL A 311 6.50 5.19 -0.40
CA VAL A 311 6.12 6.20 0.60
C VAL A 311 7.36 6.89 1.17
N GLY A 312 7.33 8.22 1.23
CA GLY A 312 8.42 9.03 1.79
C GLY A 312 9.65 9.14 0.87
N GLY A 313 10.80 9.50 1.44
CA GLY A 313 12.01 9.79 0.67
C GLY A 313 11.78 10.89 -0.36
N GLU A 314 12.10 10.58 -1.63
CA GLU A 314 11.85 11.48 -2.77
C GLU A 314 10.54 11.18 -3.52
N ALA A 315 9.75 10.20 -3.09
CA ALA A 315 8.47 9.89 -3.71
C ALA A 315 7.47 11.05 -3.52
N PRO A 316 6.51 11.23 -4.45
CA PRO A 316 5.34 12.08 -4.21
C PRO A 316 4.58 11.63 -2.95
N CYS A 317 3.90 12.57 -2.28
CA CYS A 317 3.11 12.24 -1.10
C CYS A 317 2.01 11.24 -1.45
N ALA A 318 1.93 10.14 -0.68
CA ALA A 318 0.95 9.08 -0.91
C ALA A 318 -0.40 9.42 -0.25
N ILE A 319 -1.45 9.57 -1.06
CA ILE A 319 -2.84 9.70 -0.58
C ILE A 319 -3.37 8.36 -0.04
N ILE A 320 -3.78 8.36 1.24
CA ILE A 320 -4.48 7.27 1.92
C ILE A 320 -5.96 7.66 2.04
N GLY A 321 -6.86 6.89 1.43
CA GLY A 321 -8.29 7.15 1.47
C GLY A 321 -8.94 6.76 2.80
N GLU A 322 -9.56 7.72 3.48
CA GLU A 322 -10.10 7.59 4.86
C GLU A 322 -11.57 7.11 4.98
N ARG A 323 -12.26 6.83 3.86
CA ARG A 323 -13.74 6.73 3.86
C ARG A 323 -14.31 5.41 4.35
N ILE A 324 -13.50 4.35 4.40
CA ILE A 324 -13.90 3.04 4.90
C ILE A 324 -13.72 3.04 6.43
N ASN A 325 -14.51 3.88 7.09
CA ASN A 325 -14.47 4.08 8.52
C ASN A 325 -15.91 4.29 9.08
N PRO A 326 -16.40 3.45 10.02
CA PRO A 326 -17.77 3.51 10.53
C PRO A 326 -18.04 4.68 11.48
N THR A 327 -17.03 5.43 11.90
CA THR A 327 -17.17 6.55 12.83
C THR A 327 -18.17 7.59 12.30
N GLY A 328 -19.23 7.84 13.08
CA GLY A 328 -20.31 8.76 12.71
C GLY A 328 -21.24 8.25 11.59
N ARG A 329 -21.10 7.00 11.12
CA ARG A 329 -21.85 6.42 9.99
C ARG A 329 -22.74 5.25 10.44
N LYS A 330 -23.92 5.56 10.96
CA LYS A 330 -24.87 4.55 11.49
C LYS A 330 -25.20 3.43 10.49
N THR A 331 -25.40 3.77 9.21
CA THR A 331 -25.73 2.79 8.17
C THR A 331 -24.56 1.83 7.92
N TYR A 332 -23.33 2.34 7.79
CA TYR A 332 -22.16 1.50 7.57
C TYR A 332 -21.86 0.62 8.80
N ALA A 333 -21.96 1.16 10.02
CA ALA A 333 -21.83 0.37 11.24
C ALA A 333 -22.88 -0.75 11.35
N ALA A 334 -24.09 -0.56 10.83
CA ALA A 334 -25.09 -1.62 10.74
C ALA A 334 -24.71 -2.68 9.69
N GLU A 335 -24.23 -2.28 8.52
CA GLU A 335 -23.74 -3.20 7.48
C GLU A 335 -22.60 -4.09 7.99
N LEU A 336 -21.64 -3.54 8.73
CA LEU A 336 -20.54 -4.30 9.33
C LEU A 336 -21.03 -5.38 10.29
N ARG A 337 -22.02 -5.06 11.14
CA ARG A 337 -22.64 -6.02 12.06
C ARG A 337 -23.35 -7.16 11.33
N ASP A 338 -24.00 -6.84 10.21
CA ASP A 338 -24.68 -7.82 9.36
C ASP A 338 -23.71 -8.60 8.44
N GLY A 339 -22.41 -8.34 8.49
CA GLY A 339 -21.41 -8.97 7.63
C GLY A 339 -21.46 -8.54 6.15
N LYS A 340 -22.12 -7.41 5.84
CA LYS A 340 -22.24 -6.88 4.48
C LYS A 340 -20.99 -6.11 4.08
N THR A 341 -20.56 -6.27 2.82
CA THR A 341 -19.32 -5.68 2.29
C THR A 341 -19.56 -4.69 1.14
N ALA A 342 -20.82 -4.38 0.82
CA ALA A 342 -21.17 -3.53 -0.31
C ALA A 342 -20.62 -2.10 -0.17
N TYR A 343 -20.75 -1.48 1.01
CA TYR A 343 -20.15 -0.18 1.28
C TYR A 343 -18.64 -0.17 1.08
N ILE A 344 -17.94 -1.20 1.58
CA ILE A 344 -16.48 -1.34 1.50
C ILE A 344 -16.03 -1.37 0.05
N ARG A 345 -16.64 -2.25 -0.76
CA ARG A 345 -16.29 -2.39 -2.19
C ARG A 345 -16.51 -1.09 -2.96
N ARG A 346 -17.66 -0.45 -2.75
CA ARG A 346 -17.99 0.81 -3.41
C ARG A 346 -17.02 1.93 -3.03
N GLU A 347 -16.80 2.16 -1.73
CA GLU A 347 -15.90 3.22 -1.29
C GLU A 347 -14.44 2.93 -1.68
N ALA A 348 -14.00 1.67 -1.74
CA ALA A 348 -12.67 1.33 -2.25
C ALA A 348 -12.50 1.78 -3.70
N GLN A 349 -13.45 1.41 -4.58
CA GLN A 349 -13.42 1.79 -5.99
C GLN A 349 -13.52 3.31 -6.20
N GLU A 350 -14.46 3.97 -5.50
CA GLU A 350 -14.67 5.42 -5.63
C GLU A 350 -13.45 6.22 -5.14
N GLN A 351 -12.82 5.81 -4.03
CA GLN A 351 -11.63 6.49 -3.52
C GLN A 351 -10.42 6.30 -4.43
N VAL A 352 -10.23 5.11 -4.98
CA VAL A 352 -9.18 4.84 -5.97
C VAL A 352 -9.40 5.65 -7.24
N ALA A 353 -10.64 5.70 -7.75
CA ALA A 353 -11.00 6.55 -8.89
C ALA A 353 -10.76 8.04 -8.62
N ALA A 354 -10.86 8.47 -7.36
CA ALA A 354 -10.57 9.82 -6.92
C ALA A 354 -9.07 10.10 -6.66
N GLY A 355 -8.19 9.10 -6.80
CA GLY A 355 -6.74 9.26 -6.69
C GLY A 355 -6.10 8.75 -5.40
N ALA A 356 -6.79 7.88 -4.64
CA ALA A 356 -6.16 7.20 -3.51
C ALA A 356 -5.10 6.20 -3.99
N HIS A 357 -3.90 6.26 -3.39
CA HIS A 357 -2.82 5.30 -3.62
C HIS A 357 -2.89 4.12 -2.64
N LEU A 358 -3.45 4.38 -1.45
CA LEU A 358 -3.63 3.44 -0.35
C LEU A 358 -5.05 3.59 0.20
N LEU A 359 -5.59 2.55 0.84
CA LEU A 359 -6.92 2.59 1.45
C LEU A 359 -6.87 2.22 2.93
N ASP A 360 -7.35 3.14 3.78
CA ASP A 360 -7.50 2.91 5.22
C ASP A 360 -8.80 2.14 5.50
N LEU A 361 -8.66 1.02 6.22
CA LEU A 361 -9.72 0.10 6.56
C LEU A 361 -9.92 0.07 8.07
N ASN A 362 -10.88 0.85 8.56
CA ASN A 362 -11.33 0.80 9.94
C ASN A 362 -12.67 0.06 10.02
N CYS A 363 -12.76 -0.93 10.91
CA CYS A 363 -13.99 -1.69 11.17
C CYS A 363 -14.47 -1.58 12.63
N GLY A 364 -13.85 -0.72 13.44
CA GLY A 364 -14.16 -0.55 14.85
C GLY A 364 -15.49 0.18 15.04
N ALA A 365 -16.53 -0.55 15.47
CA ALA A 365 -17.81 0.05 15.83
C ALA A 365 -18.52 -0.75 16.94
N PRO A 366 -19.34 -0.08 17.79
CA PRO A 366 -20.07 -0.76 18.85
C PRO A 366 -20.91 -1.94 18.35
N GLY A 367 -20.65 -3.13 18.89
CA GLY A 367 -21.37 -4.37 18.57
C GLY A 367 -20.94 -5.06 17.27
N VAL A 368 -19.86 -4.62 16.62
CA VAL A 368 -19.20 -5.33 15.51
C VAL A 368 -18.17 -6.32 16.07
N ASP A 369 -18.13 -7.53 15.54
CA ASP A 369 -16.98 -8.44 15.67
C ASP A 369 -15.85 -7.88 14.79
N GLU A 370 -15.03 -7.01 15.37
CA GLU A 370 -13.96 -6.29 14.67
C GLU A 370 -12.95 -7.24 14.00
N PRO A 371 -12.48 -8.33 14.64
CA PRO A 371 -11.61 -9.29 13.96
C PRO A 371 -12.21 -9.90 12.70
N ALA A 372 -13.45 -10.37 12.75
CA ALA A 372 -14.08 -10.94 11.58
C ALA A 372 -14.45 -9.86 10.53
N ALA A 373 -14.78 -8.64 10.97
CA ALA A 373 -15.12 -7.54 10.08
C ALA A 373 -13.91 -7.03 9.30
N LEU A 374 -12.75 -6.87 9.96
CA LEU A 374 -11.53 -6.39 9.31
C LEU A 374 -10.98 -7.40 8.30
N GLU A 375 -11.00 -8.69 8.64
CA GLU A 375 -10.69 -9.78 7.69
C GLU A 375 -11.57 -9.72 6.44
N ARG A 376 -12.89 -9.62 6.61
CA ARG A 376 -13.83 -9.45 5.49
C ARG A 376 -13.58 -8.16 4.71
N ALA A 377 -13.19 -7.08 5.37
CA ALA A 377 -12.89 -5.81 4.72
C ALA A 377 -11.67 -5.91 3.81
N VAL A 378 -10.60 -6.57 4.26
CA VAL A 378 -9.40 -6.85 3.45
C VAL A 378 -9.77 -7.65 2.20
N LEU A 379 -10.48 -8.77 2.36
CA LEU A 379 -10.91 -9.61 1.24
C LEU A 379 -11.85 -8.85 0.27
N ALA A 380 -12.73 -8.01 0.80
CA ALA A 380 -13.66 -7.23 0.00
C ALA A 380 -12.96 -6.14 -0.82
N ALA A 381 -12.04 -5.38 -0.21
CA ALA A 381 -11.31 -4.30 -0.85
C ALA A 381 -10.32 -4.85 -1.90
N SER A 382 -9.46 -5.81 -1.53
CA SER A 382 -8.50 -6.43 -2.44
C SER A 382 -9.16 -7.11 -3.66
N GLY A 383 -10.41 -7.55 -3.51
CA GLY A 383 -11.17 -8.14 -4.62
C GLY A 383 -11.71 -7.15 -5.65
N VAL A 384 -11.61 -5.84 -5.43
CA VAL A 384 -12.13 -4.81 -6.35
C VAL A 384 -11.14 -3.72 -6.74
N VAL A 385 -10.02 -3.61 -6.03
CA VAL A 385 -8.96 -2.63 -6.31
C VAL A 385 -7.57 -3.25 -6.12
N ALA A 386 -6.57 -2.64 -6.76
CA ALA A 386 -5.20 -3.12 -6.73
C ALA A 386 -4.34 -2.42 -5.66
N GLN A 387 -4.82 -1.36 -5.03
CA GLN A 387 -4.04 -0.53 -4.11
C GLN A 387 -3.68 -1.28 -2.81
N PRO A 388 -2.48 -1.06 -2.23
CA PRO A 388 -2.16 -1.60 -0.92
C PRO A 388 -3.08 -1.02 0.18
N LEU A 389 -3.24 -1.78 1.26
CA LEU A 389 -4.18 -1.47 2.34
C LEU A 389 -3.48 -0.97 3.59
N VAL A 390 -4.17 -0.10 4.31
CA VAL A 390 -3.82 0.35 5.66
C VAL A 390 -4.83 -0.26 6.63
N LEU A 391 -4.36 -1.10 7.56
CA LEU A 391 -5.19 -1.79 8.53
C LEU A 391 -5.33 -0.93 9.78
N ASP A 392 -6.50 -0.32 9.97
CA ASP A 392 -6.77 0.58 11.10
C ASP A 392 -7.50 -0.16 12.24
N SER A 393 -6.71 -0.63 13.20
CA SER A 393 -7.21 -1.29 14.41
C SER A 393 -6.19 -1.23 15.55
N SER A 394 -6.70 -1.18 16.78
CA SER A 394 -5.91 -1.36 18.01
C SER A 394 -6.09 -2.75 18.63
N ASP A 395 -6.93 -3.62 18.04
CA ASP A 395 -7.14 -4.99 18.49
C ASP A 395 -6.13 -5.94 17.82
N PRO A 396 -5.19 -6.55 18.57
CA PRO A 396 -4.22 -7.49 18.00
C PRO A 396 -4.87 -8.70 17.32
N ALA A 397 -6.03 -9.17 17.81
CA ALA A 397 -6.73 -10.28 17.20
C ALA A 397 -7.31 -9.90 15.83
N ALA A 398 -7.76 -8.66 15.67
CA ALA A 398 -8.24 -8.16 14.39
C ALA A 398 -7.10 -7.96 13.39
N LEU A 399 -6.00 -7.35 13.84
CA LEU A 399 -4.81 -7.19 13.03
C LEU A 399 -4.27 -8.54 12.56
N GLU A 400 -4.16 -9.53 13.44
CA GLU A 400 -3.63 -10.84 13.06
C GLU A 400 -4.49 -11.54 11.99
N ARG A 401 -5.82 -11.54 12.13
CA ARG A 401 -6.69 -12.12 11.10
C ARG A 401 -6.57 -11.40 9.77
N ALA A 402 -6.54 -10.07 9.79
CA ALA A 402 -6.40 -9.25 8.59
C ALA A 402 -5.04 -9.45 7.89
N LEU A 403 -3.95 -9.59 8.67
CA LEU A 403 -2.60 -9.81 8.16
C LEU A 403 -2.40 -11.18 7.49
N LYS A 404 -3.14 -12.20 7.94
CA LYS A 404 -3.15 -13.54 7.32
C LYS A 404 -3.73 -13.49 5.91
N VAL A 405 -4.83 -12.77 5.71
CA VAL A 405 -5.53 -12.68 4.42
C VAL A 405 -5.03 -11.55 3.50
N ALA A 406 -4.08 -10.73 3.95
CA ALA A 406 -3.46 -9.70 3.13
C ALA A 406 -2.39 -10.30 2.20
N ASP A 407 -2.53 -10.13 0.89
CA ASP A 407 -1.63 -10.77 -0.10
C ASP A 407 -0.22 -10.15 -0.19
N GLY A 408 -0.04 -8.92 0.29
CA GLY A 408 1.20 -8.16 0.16
C GLY A 408 1.61 -7.46 1.45
N LYS A 409 2.59 -6.56 1.34
CA LYS A 409 3.05 -5.72 2.46
C LYS A 409 2.08 -4.56 2.73
N VAL A 410 1.27 -4.72 3.77
CA VAL A 410 0.33 -3.71 4.26
C VAL A 410 0.97 -2.75 5.27
N LEU A 411 0.25 -1.67 5.59
CA LEU A 411 0.59 -0.72 6.65
C LEU A 411 -0.37 -0.91 7.83
N ILE A 412 0.15 -1.00 9.05
CA ILE A 412 -0.68 -1.04 10.26
C ILE A 412 -0.85 0.36 10.82
N ASN A 413 -2.09 0.78 11.00
CA ASN A 413 -2.50 2.01 11.69
C ASN A 413 -3.13 1.59 13.03
N SER A 414 -2.46 1.69 14.16
CA SER A 414 -1.10 2.22 14.39
C SER A 414 -0.50 1.61 15.66
N VAL A 415 0.75 2.00 15.96
CA VAL A 415 1.37 1.85 17.28
C VAL A 415 1.60 3.22 17.90
N ASN A 416 1.77 3.29 19.21
CA ASN A 416 2.18 4.50 19.91
C ASN A 416 3.35 4.21 20.87
N GLY A 417 3.86 5.24 21.56
CA GLY A 417 4.99 5.12 22.47
C GLY A 417 4.72 4.33 23.76
N GLU A 418 3.49 3.87 24.01
CA GLU A 418 3.20 3.01 25.15
C GLU A 418 3.75 1.60 24.94
N ASP A 419 4.47 1.09 25.96
CA ASP A 419 5.05 -0.25 25.96
C ASP A 419 4.01 -1.36 25.67
N LYS A 420 2.77 -1.18 26.13
CA LYS A 420 1.66 -2.10 25.83
C LYS A 420 1.30 -2.13 24.34
N SER A 421 1.26 -0.97 23.67
CA SER A 421 0.95 -0.88 22.24
C SER A 421 2.06 -1.52 21.41
N LEU A 422 3.32 -1.16 21.70
CA LEU A 422 4.49 -1.67 20.99
C LEU A 422 4.58 -3.20 21.07
N LYS A 423 4.45 -3.76 22.29
CA LYS A 423 4.51 -5.22 22.52
C LYS A 423 3.35 -5.99 21.90
N ALA A 424 2.20 -5.35 21.69
CA ALA A 424 1.04 -6.01 21.11
C ALA A 424 1.11 -6.06 19.57
N VAL A 425 1.63 -5.02 18.92
CA VAL A 425 1.52 -4.85 17.46
C VAL A 425 2.82 -5.15 16.71
N LEU A 426 3.98 -4.72 17.23
CA LEU A 426 5.26 -4.91 16.52
C LEU A 426 5.60 -6.38 16.23
N PRO A 427 5.34 -7.35 17.12
CA PRO A 427 5.55 -8.76 16.80
C PRO A 427 4.68 -9.25 15.63
N LEU A 428 3.44 -8.76 15.51
CA LEU A 428 2.56 -9.09 14.38
C LEU A 428 3.11 -8.49 13.08
N ALA A 429 3.53 -7.22 13.11
CA ALA A 429 4.15 -6.58 11.96
C ALA A 429 5.41 -7.33 11.49
N ALA A 430 6.27 -7.75 12.42
CA ALA A 430 7.48 -8.52 12.13
C ALA A 430 7.19 -9.93 11.60
N LYS A 431 6.14 -10.60 12.12
CA LYS A 431 5.74 -11.95 11.70
C LYS A 431 5.18 -11.96 10.28
N TYR A 432 4.26 -11.04 9.98
CA TYR A 432 3.50 -11.04 8.73
C TYR A 432 4.08 -10.10 7.65
N GLY A 433 5.16 -9.38 7.96
CA GLY A 433 5.86 -8.50 7.03
C GLY A 433 5.08 -7.23 6.71
N ALA A 434 4.64 -6.49 7.74
CA ALA A 434 3.93 -5.22 7.59
C ALA A 434 4.80 -4.02 8.00
N ALA A 435 4.52 -2.86 7.39
CA ALA A 435 4.99 -1.57 7.89
C ALA A 435 4.07 -1.06 9.00
N VAL A 436 4.51 -0.08 9.78
CA VAL A 436 3.72 0.49 10.89
C VAL A 436 3.68 2.02 10.86
N ILE A 437 2.53 2.57 11.20
CA ILE A 437 2.39 3.98 11.59
C ILE A 437 2.66 4.09 13.09
N GLY A 438 3.67 4.86 13.47
CA GLY A 438 3.97 5.23 14.85
C GLY A 438 3.40 6.60 15.18
N LEU A 439 2.37 6.65 16.04
CA LEU A 439 1.83 7.89 16.57
C LEU A 439 2.82 8.51 17.56
N ALA A 440 3.23 9.76 17.33
CA ALA A 440 4.15 10.48 18.21
C ALA A 440 3.49 10.94 19.54
N LEU A 441 2.85 10.00 20.24
CA LEU A 441 2.23 10.14 21.56
C LEU A 441 2.58 8.92 22.43
N ASP A 442 2.50 9.08 23.75
CA ASP A 442 2.77 8.03 24.72
C ASP A 442 1.73 8.05 25.88
N GLY A 443 2.02 7.36 26.98
CA GLY A 443 1.14 7.30 28.15
C GLY A 443 0.93 8.64 28.87
N GLY A 444 1.75 9.65 28.58
CA GLY A 444 1.53 11.04 29.00
C GLY A 444 0.57 11.82 28.09
N GLY A 445 0.11 11.21 27.00
CA GLY A 445 -0.74 11.83 25.99
C GLY A 445 0.07 12.40 24.83
N ILE A 446 -0.46 13.46 24.22
CA ILE A 446 0.15 14.07 23.03
C ILE A 446 1.12 15.17 23.46
N PRO A 447 2.43 15.07 23.18
CA PRO A 447 3.40 16.09 23.56
C PRO A 447 3.13 17.45 22.90
N GLU A 448 3.41 18.53 23.65
CA GLU A 448 3.10 19.90 23.22
C GLU A 448 4.01 20.37 22.09
N THR A 449 5.30 20.04 22.17
CA THR A 449 6.33 20.53 21.26
C THR A 449 6.78 19.49 20.24
N ALA A 450 7.29 19.96 19.10
CA ALA A 450 7.86 19.11 18.07
C ALA A 450 9.11 18.32 18.54
N ALA A 451 9.89 18.89 19.47
CA ALA A 451 11.06 18.23 20.04
C ALA A 451 10.68 17.01 20.90
N GLU A 452 9.62 17.12 21.70
CA GLU A 452 9.14 15.99 22.51
C GLU A 452 8.50 14.91 21.63
N ARG A 453 7.77 15.29 20.57
CA ARG A 453 7.24 14.34 19.57
C ARG A 453 8.36 13.56 18.87
N LEU A 454 9.50 14.22 18.60
CA LEU A 454 10.68 13.55 18.06
C LEU A 454 11.23 12.49 19.03
N THR A 455 11.29 12.77 20.32
CA THR A 455 11.73 11.78 21.33
C THR A 455 10.84 10.54 21.33
N VAL A 456 9.51 10.72 21.29
CA VAL A 456 8.58 9.58 21.19
C VAL A 456 8.80 8.78 19.90
N ALA A 457 9.04 9.46 18.77
CA ALA A 457 9.33 8.80 17.50
C ALA A 457 10.65 8.01 17.52
N GLU A 458 11.68 8.50 18.23
CA GLU A 458 12.94 7.79 18.46
C GLU A 458 12.71 6.49 19.25
N ASP A 459 11.87 6.53 20.29
CA ASP A 459 11.53 5.38 21.10
C ASP A 459 10.74 4.32 20.30
N ILE A 460 9.74 4.75 19.51
CA ILE A 460 8.97 3.86 18.63
C ILE A 460 9.91 3.20 17.60
N LEU A 461 10.80 3.98 16.98
CA LEU A 461 11.75 3.46 16.02
C LEU A 461 12.69 2.43 16.68
N ALA A 462 13.21 2.71 17.87
CA ALA A 462 14.07 1.79 18.59
C ALA A 462 13.36 0.46 18.90
N ALA A 463 12.10 0.51 19.33
CA ALA A 463 11.28 -0.68 19.58
C ALA A 463 11.00 -1.48 18.30
N ALA A 464 10.69 -0.81 17.19
CA ALA A 464 10.47 -1.44 15.89
C ALA A 464 11.72 -2.16 15.37
N LEU A 465 12.90 -1.51 15.48
CA LEU A 465 14.18 -2.13 15.12
C LEU A 465 14.48 -3.35 15.99
N GLN A 466 14.18 -3.28 17.29
CA GLN A 466 14.35 -4.42 18.21
C GLN A 466 13.42 -5.60 17.86
N ALA A 467 12.20 -5.33 17.40
CA ALA A 467 11.29 -6.35 16.88
C ALA A 467 11.72 -6.91 15.51
N GLY A 468 12.71 -6.27 14.86
CA GLY A 468 13.29 -6.70 13.60
C GLY A 468 12.60 -6.12 12.36
N LEU A 469 11.87 -5.01 12.49
CA LEU A 469 11.41 -4.21 11.35
C LEU A 469 12.58 -3.41 10.77
N ALA A 470 12.52 -3.12 9.46
CA ALA A 470 13.43 -2.16 8.86
C ALA A 470 13.05 -0.74 9.27
N ARG A 471 14.05 0.15 9.34
CA ARG A 471 13.85 1.57 9.68
C ARG A 471 12.82 2.22 8.73
N GLU A 472 12.95 1.94 7.45
CA GLU A 472 12.12 2.48 6.38
C GLU A 472 10.67 2.02 6.48
N ASP A 473 10.39 0.96 7.24
CA ASP A 473 9.05 0.39 7.43
C ASP A 473 8.33 1.01 8.64
N VAL A 474 8.93 2.03 9.26
CA VAL A 474 8.35 2.86 10.33
C VAL A 474 8.00 4.25 9.77
N ILE A 475 6.71 4.55 9.73
CA ILE A 475 6.18 5.85 9.28
C ILE A 475 5.67 6.60 10.51
N ILE A 476 6.08 7.85 10.73
CA ILE A 476 5.68 8.59 11.93
C ILE A 476 4.47 9.47 11.66
N ASP A 477 3.40 9.29 12.43
CA ASP A 477 2.31 10.27 12.48
C ASP A 477 2.70 11.42 13.39
N CYS A 478 2.86 12.61 12.81
CA CYS A 478 3.27 13.80 13.54
C CYS A 478 2.11 14.50 14.28
N LEU A 479 0.92 13.90 14.27
CA LEU A 479 -0.29 14.24 15.01
C LEU A 479 -0.90 15.60 14.63
N THR A 480 -1.97 15.54 13.83
CA THR A 480 -2.81 16.70 13.52
C THR A 480 -3.89 16.90 14.58
N LEU A 481 -3.90 18.07 15.21
CA LEU A 481 -4.88 18.46 16.22
C LEU A 481 -5.87 19.49 15.67
N THR A 482 -7.07 19.57 16.24
CA THR A 482 -8.06 20.55 15.80
C THR A 482 -7.67 21.98 16.21
N VAL A 483 -7.60 22.89 15.25
CA VAL A 483 -7.19 24.28 15.51
C VAL A 483 -8.23 25.09 16.29
N SER A 484 -9.48 24.62 16.35
CA SER A 484 -10.53 25.26 17.15
C SER A 484 -10.22 25.26 18.65
N ALA A 485 -9.46 24.28 19.12
CA ALA A 485 -9.03 24.16 20.52
C ALA A 485 -7.52 24.39 20.68
N GLU A 486 -6.70 23.94 19.73
CA GLU A 486 -5.25 23.79 19.87
C GLU A 486 -4.48 24.60 18.80
N GLN A 487 -4.94 25.82 18.47
CA GLN A 487 -4.42 26.61 17.35
C GLN A 487 -2.88 26.74 17.32
N LYS A 488 -2.24 26.91 18.49
CA LYS A 488 -0.78 27.05 18.59
C LYS A 488 -0.01 25.80 18.15
N ARG A 489 -0.64 24.62 18.19
CA ARG A 489 -0.02 23.32 17.89
C ARG A 489 -0.10 22.93 16.41
N ALA A 490 -0.79 23.72 15.59
CA ALA A 490 -0.80 23.52 14.13
C ALA A 490 0.62 23.60 13.54
N MET A 491 1.39 24.63 13.94
CA MET A 491 2.76 24.78 13.48
C MET A 491 3.72 23.76 14.11
N GLU A 492 3.47 23.30 15.34
CA GLU A 492 4.25 22.21 15.94
C GLU A 492 4.12 20.92 15.13
N THR A 493 2.97 20.66 14.51
CA THR A 493 2.81 19.52 13.59
C THR A 493 3.75 19.64 12.39
N ILE A 494 3.79 20.82 11.74
CA ILE A 494 4.70 21.08 10.60
C ILE A 494 6.17 21.04 11.01
N ASN A 495 6.52 21.60 12.18
CA ASN A 495 7.87 21.56 12.72
C ASN A 495 8.31 20.12 13.01
N THR A 496 7.37 19.27 13.47
CA THR A 496 7.62 17.85 13.71
C THR A 496 7.92 17.11 12.39
N LEU A 497 7.15 17.37 11.32
CA LEU A 497 7.42 16.79 9.99
C LEU A 497 8.87 17.06 9.54
N ARG A 498 9.30 18.32 9.65
CA ARG A 498 10.66 18.75 9.29
C ARG A 498 11.71 18.07 10.18
N LEU A 499 11.51 18.05 11.49
CA LEU A 499 12.44 17.42 12.44
C LEU A 499 12.58 15.91 12.21
N ILE A 500 11.48 15.18 12.00
CA ILE A 500 11.53 13.74 11.73
C ILE A 500 12.30 13.46 10.45
N LYS A 501 12.07 14.24 9.39
CA LYS A 501 12.80 14.11 8.12
C LYS A 501 14.29 14.41 8.30
N GLU A 502 14.64 15.51 8.97
CA GLU A 502 16.03 15.94 9.14
C GLU A 502 16.83 15.04 10.08
N ARG A 503 16.22 14.58 11.18
CA ARG A 503 16.92 13.87 12.26
C ARG A 503 16.84 12.36 12.11
N LEU A 504 15.70 11.84 11.64
CA LEU A 504 15.47 10.40 11.52
C LEU A 504 15.45 9.91 10.07
N GLY A 505 15.25 10.77 9.08
CA GLY A 505 15.14 10.36 7.68
C GLY A 505 13.94 9.45 7.39
N LEU A 506 12.94 9.45 8.28
CA LEU A 506 11.75 8.58 8.15
C LEU A 506 10.66 9.24 7.31
N ALA A 507 9.80 8.40 6.74
CA ALA A 507 8.53 8.86 6.17
C ALA A 507 7.60 9.35 7.29
N THR A 508 6.75 10.31 6.95
CA THR A 508 5.77 10.90 7.85
C THR A 508 4.36 10.77 7.28
N VAL A 509 3.36 10.72 8.17
CA VAL A 509 1.94 10.67 7.82
C VAL A 509 1.13 11.64 8.67
N LEU A 510 -0.01 12.10 8.16
CA LEU A 510 -0.98 12.89 8.93
C LEU A 510 -2.42 12.54 8.54
N GLY A 511 -3.29 12.44 9.56
CA GLY A 511 -4.74 12.62 9.40
C GLY A 511 -5.10 14.08 9.17
N VAL A 512 -4.92 14.58 7.94
CA VAL A 512 -5.00 16.01 7.62
C VAL A 512 -6.41 16.58 7.89
N SER A 513 -7.44 15.78 7.69
CA SER A 513 -8.84 16.13 7.94
C SER A 513 -9.11 16.57 9.40
N ASN A 514 -8.23 16.21 10.33
CA ASN A 514 -8.37 16.52 11.76
C ASN A 514 -8.22 18.01 12.09
N ILE A 515 -7.46 18.75 11.28
CA ILE A 515 -7.11 20.15 11.56
C ILE A 515 -8.33 21.07 11.70
N SER A 516 -9.41 20.77 10.97
CA SER A 516 -10.56 21.66 10.78
C SER A 516 -11.80 21.30 11.60
N PHE A 517 -11.75 20.29 12.48
CA PHE A 517 -12.94 19.85 13.21
C PHE A 517 -13.55 20.97 14.09
N GLY A 518 -14.86 21.16 13.97
CA GLY A 518 -15.60 22.17 14.72
C GLY A 518 -15.54 23.59 14.16
N LEU A 519 -14.93 23.80 12.98
CA LEU A 519 -14.93 25.09 12.27
C LEU A 519 -15.80 25.07 11.01
N PRO A 520 -16.34 26.22 10.57
CA PRO A 520 -17.03 26.34 9.29
C PRO A 520 -16.03 26.27 8.12
N CYS A 521 -16.55 26.00 6.91
CA CYS A 521 -15.74 25.99 5.67
C CYS A 521 -14.49 25.10 5.75
N ARG A 522 -14.61 23.94 6.42
CA ARG A 522 -13.53 22.97 6.67
C ARG A 522 -12.63 22.69 5.46
N PRO A 523 -13.15 22.48 4.23
CA PRO A 523 -12.30 22.16 3.07
C PRO A 523 -11.23 23.21 2.78
N ILE A 524 -11.53 24.50 2.97
CA ILE A 524 -10.56 25.59 2.72
C ILE A 524 -9.39 25.50 3.70
N LEU A 525 -9.70 25.37 5.00
CA LEU A 525 -8.69 25.30 6.05
C LEU A 525 -7.87 24.02 5.93
N SER A 526 -8.53 22.89 5.68
CA SER A 526 -7.88 21.59 5.51
C SER A 526 -6.96 21.58 4.29
N ALA A 527 -7.39 22.09 3.14
CA ALA A 527 -6.57 22.18 1.92
C ALA A 527 -5.38 23.12 2.09
N THR A 528 -5.57 24.25 2.77
CA THR A 528 -4.48 25.21 3.07
C THR A 528 -3.42 24.57 3.97
N PHE A 529 -3.85 23.94 5.07
CA PHE A 529 -2.93 23.22 5.96
C PHE A 529 -2.26 22.05 5.23
N PHE A 530 -2.98 21.35 4.36
CA PHE A 530 -2.41 20.26 3.58
C PHE A 530 -1.26 20.72 2.70
N ALA A 531 -1.43 21.83 1.96
CA ALA A 531 -0.37 22.41 1.15
C ALA A 531 0.87 22.79 1.99
N MET A 532 0.66 23.34 3.19
CA MET A 532 1.75 23.63 4.14
C MET A 532 2.45 22.35 4.63
N ALA A 533 1.70 21.30 4.91
CA ALA A 533 2.25 20.00 5.33
C ALA A 533 3.06 19.32 4.22
N LEU A 534 2.59 19.41 2.97
CA LEU A 534 3.31 18.91 1.79
C LEU A 534 4.68 19.60 1.64
N GLU A 535 4.72 20.93 1.79
CA GLU A 535 5.99 21.69 1.82
C GLU A 535 6.87 21.29 3.02
N GLY A 536 6.25 21.07 4.18
CA GLY A 536 6.92 20.59 5.40
C GLY A 536 7.51 19.17 5.30
N GLY A 537 7.28 18.46 4.18
CA GLY A 537 7.85 17.14 3.92
C GLY A 537 6.94 15.97 4.25
N LEU A 538 5.61 16.16 4.24
CA LEU A 538 4.64 15.10 4.47
C LEU A 538 4.77 13.97 3.42
N GLY A 539 5.05 12.74 3.89
CA GLY A 539 5.24 11.57 3.03
C GLY A 539 3.95 10.84 2.63
N ALA A 540 2.94 10.83 3.50
CA ALA A 540 1.63 10.26 3.24
C ALA A 540 0.52 11.08 3.92
N ALA A 541 -0.68 11.07 3.38
CA ALA A 541 -1.79 11.87 3.87
C ALA A 541 -3.08 11.04 3.94
N ILE A 542 -3.62 10.86 5.15
CA ILE A 542 -4.93 10.26 5.36
C ILE A 542 -5.96 11.37 5.16
N ILE A 543 -6.67 11.31 4.02
CA ILE A 543 -7.64 12.31 3.59
C ILE A 543 -8.86 11.66 2.92
N ASN A 544 -9.92 12.45 2.71
CA ASN A 544 -10.97 12.10 1.77
C ASN A 544 -10.55 12.49 0.34
N PRO A 545 -10.20 11.54 -0.54
CA PRO A 545 -9.77 11.86 -1.92
C PRO A 545 -10.93 12.42 -2.77
N LYS A 546 -12.19 12.29 -2.31
CA LYS A 546 -13.36 12.89 -2.98
C LYS A 546 -13.54 14.38 -2.65
N ASP A 547 -12.74 14.95 -1.75
CA ASP A 547 -12.76 16.39 -1.47
C ASP A 547 -11.95 17.13 -2.53
N ALA A 548 -12.65 17.89 -3.38
CA ALA A 548 -12.03 18.63 -4.48
C ALA A 548 -10.97 19.61 -4.00
N ALA A 549 -11.20 20.36 -2.92
CA ALA A 549 -10.25 21.35 -2.43
C ALA A 549 -8.94 20.69 -1.96
N MET A 550 -9.03 19.54 -1.30
CA MET A 550 -7.85 18.76 -0.89
C MET A 550 -7.06 18.25 -2.08
N MET A 551 -7.75 17.70 -3.09
CA MET A 551 -7.08 17.17 -4.29
C MET A 551 -6.52 18.29 -5.17
N ASP A 552 -7.16 19.46 -5.20
CA ASP A 552 -6.65 20.66 -5.87
C ASP A 552 -5.36 21.17 -5.22
N ALA A 553 -5.33 21.23 -3.89
CA ALA A 553 -4.12 21.54 -3.15
C ALA A 553 -3.01 20.51 -3.41
N TYR A 554 -3.33 19.22 -3.39
CA TYR A 554 -2.39 18.14 -3.67
C TYR A 554 -1.76 18.26 -5.06
N ARG A 555 -2.56 18.30 -6.12
CA ARG A 555 -2.04 18.34 -7.50
C ARG A 555 -1.22 19.61 -7.74
N SER A 556 -1.69 20.74 -7.23
CA SER A 556 -0.95 22.02 -7.33
C SER A 556 0.39 21.93 -6.60
N ALA A 557 0.41 21.37 -5.38
CA ALA A 557 1.64 21.20 -4.61
C ALA A 557 2.61 20.21 -5.29
N MET A 558 2.13 19.11 -5.90
CA MET A 558 2.99 18.18 -6.62
C MET A 558 3.73 18.85 -7.78
N VAL A 559 3.09 19.80 -8.50
CA VAL A 559 3.77 20.61 -9.52
C VAL A 559 4.81 21.53 -8.88
N LEU A 560 4.42 22.30 -7.85
CA LEU A 560 5.29 23.30 -7.21
C LEU A 560 6.51 22.68 -6.52
N LEU A 561 6.36 21.47 -5.97
CA LEU A 561 7.42 20.70 -5.34
C LEU A 561 8.27 19.89 -6.34
N GLY A 562 7.97 19.98 -7.65
CA GLY A 562 8.69 19.26 -8.70
C GLY A 562 8.48 17.74 -8.68
N LYS A 563 7.36 17.27 -8.10
CA LYS A 563 6.98 15.86 -7.99
C LYS A 563 6.02 15.40 -9.10
N ASP A 564 5.45 16.32 -9.85
CA ASP A 564 4.71 16.06 -11.09
C ASP A 564 5.56 16.50 -12.30
N LEU A 565 6.28 15.55 -12.90
CA LEU A 565 7.21 15.82 -14.00
C LEU A 565 6.45 16.37 -15.20
N ARG A 566 6.83 17.57 -15.67
CA ARG A 566 6.14 18.31 -16.76
C ARG A 566 4.68 18.67 -16.46
N ALA A 567 4.26 18.61 -15.18
CA ALA A 567 2.89 18.87 -14.76
C ALA A 567 1.84 17.98 -15.46
N GLU A 568 2.20 16.74 -15.83
CA GLU A 568 1.34 15.86 -16.63
C GLU A 568 0.06 15.49 -15.88
N ALA A 569 0.16 15.14 -14.59
CA ALA A 569 -1.00 14.78 -13.79
C ALA A 569 -1.92 15.99 -13.55
N TYR A 570 -1.33 17.18 -13.34
CA TYR A 570 -2.07 18.42 -13.20
C TYR A 570 -2.80 18.79 -14.50
N ILE A 571 -2.13 18.77 -15.66
CA ILE A 571 -2.75 19.08 -16.95
C ILE A 571 -3.88 18.10 -17.26
N ALA A 572 -3.68 16.81 -17.01
CA ALA A 572 -4.73 15.81 -17.18
C ALA A 572 -5.96 16.08 -16.32
N ALA A 573 -5.79 16.62 -15.11
CA ALA A 573 -6.90 16.92 -14.20
C ALA A 573 -7.65 18.23 -14.51
N TYR A 574 -6.98 19.24 -15.09
CA TYR A 574 -7.55 20.60 -15.21
C TYR A 574 -7.69 21.15 -16.63
N SER A 575 -7.17 20.46 -17.66
CA SER A 575 -7.24 20.92 -19.06
C SER A 575 -8.66 21.23 -19.53
N ASP A 576 -9.64 20.43 -19.12
CA ASP A 576 -11.06 20.65 -19.47
C ASP A 576 -11.77 21.68 -18.57
N VAL A 577 -11.24 21.94 -17.37
CA VAL A 577 -11.83 22.90 -16.42
C VAL A 577 -11.68 24.32 -16.95
N GLN A 578 -10.53 24.62 -17.58
CA GLN A 578 -10.25 25.94 -18.18
C GLN A 578 -11.24 26.32 -19.30
N ALA A 579 -11.84 25.34 -20.00
CA ALA A 579 -12.82 25.61 -21.06
C ALA A 579 -14.16 26.15 -20.51
N THR A 580 -14.45 25.96 -19.22
CA THR A 580 -15.72 26.36 -18.59
C THR A 580 -15.61 27.59 -17.69
N SER A 581 -14.40 28.02 -17.34
CA SER A 581 -14.16 29.06 -16.33
C SER A 581 -13.56 30.35 -16.89
N ALA A 582 -13.65 30.63 -18.18
CA ALA A 582 -13.38 31.97 -18.69
C ALA A 582 -14.57 32.88 -18.29
N PRO A 583 -14.43 33.81 -17.34
CA PRO A 583 -15.39 34.89 -17.27
C PRO A 583 -15.15 35.72 -18.53
N ALA A 584 -16.16 35.87 -19.37
CA ALA A 584 -16.15 36.97 -20.33
C ALA A 584 -15.92 38.24 -19.50
N ALA A 585 -14.74 38.85 -19.66
CA ALA A 585 -14.43 40.12 -19.04
C ALA A 585 -15.37 41.16 -19.65
N ALA A 586 -16.54 41.35 -19.04
CA ALA A 586 -17.41 42.47 -19.33
C ALA A 586 -16.74 43.72 -18.77
N LEU A 587 -16.16 44.52 -19.66
CA LEU A 587 -15.88 45.93 -19.43
C LEU A 587 -17.17 46.58 -18.90
N GLY A 588 -17.04 47.31 -17.79
CA GLY A 588 -18.14 47.67 -16.91
C GLY A 588 -19.32 48.35 -17.60
N GLU A 589 -20.48 47.71 -17.46
CA GLU A 589 -21.75 48.42 -17.33
C GLU A 589 -21.98 48.68 -15.84
N VAL A 590 -22.19 49.95 -15.47
CA VAL A 590 -22.68 50.28 -14.14
C VAL A 590 -24.08 49.68 -14.03
N ALA A 591 -24.27 48.71 -13.13
CA ALA A 591 -25.55 48.05 -12.95
C ALA A 591 -26.65 49.10 -12.72
N PRO A 592 -27.88 48.89 -13.25
CA PRO A 592 -29.02 49.76 -13.03
C PRO A 592 -29.20 50.09 -11.55
N ILE A 593 -29.66 51.31 -11.24
CA ILE A 593 -29.76 51.80 -9.87
C ILE A 593 -30.63 50.91 -8.96
N ARG A 594 -31.62 50.22 -9.54
CA ARG A 594 -32.50 49.25 -8.86
C ARG A 594 -31.74 48.01 -8.37
N ASP A 595 -30.83 47.49 -9.19
CA ASP A 595 -30.01 46.34 -8.82
C ASP A 595 -29.02 46.73 -7.73
N ARG A 596 -28.49 47.96 -7.80
CA ARG A 596 -27.61 48.52 -6.75
C ARG A 596 -28.36 48.73 -5.43
N LEU A 597 -29.62 49.16 -5.47
CA LEU A 597 -30.50 49.27 -4.29
C LEU A 597 -30.76 47.90 -3.64
N ALA A 598 -31.05 46.87 -4.45
CA ALA A 598 -31.22 45.51 -3.96
C ALA A 598 -29.92 44.95 -3.35
N GLU A 599 -28.78 45.21 -4.01
CA GLU A 599 -27.46 44.77 -3.56
C GLU A 599 -27.04 45.44 -2.25
N ALA A 600 -27.36 46.72 -2.05
CA ALA A 600 -27.13 47.43 -0.80
C ALA A 600 -27.87 46.78 0.38
N ILE A 601 -29.12 46.34 0.17
CA ILE A 601 -29.88 45.58 1.18
C ILE A 601 -29.27 44.21 1.45
N ILE A 602 -28.85 43.48 0.41
CA ILE A 602 -28.20 42.17 0.55
C ILE A 602 -26.87 42.27 1.32
N LYS A 603 -26.12 43.36 1.10
CA LYS A 603 -24.82 43.62 1.75
C LYS A 603 -24.93 44.28 3.12
N GLY A 604 -26.10 44.79 3.49
CA GLY A 604 -26.29 45.50 4.75
C GLY A 604 -25.63 46.88 4.79
N ASP A 605 -25.55 47.57 3.64
CA ASP A 605 -24.88 48.87 3.49
C ASP A 605 -25.80 50.03 3.92
N GLN A 606 -25.79 50.36 5.22
CA GLN A 606 -26.66 51.39 5.81
C GLN A 606 -26.34 52.81 5.31
N ASP A 607 -25.07 53.10 5.02
CA ASP A 607 -24.65 54.43 4.58
C ASP A 607 -24.91 54.60 3.08
N GLY A 608 -24.53 53.62 2.26
CA GLY A 608 -24.68 53.68 0.80
C GLY A 608 -26.12 53.60 0.30
N VAL A 609 -27.03 52.96 1.03
CA VAL A 609 -28.44 52.83 0.60
C VAL A 609 -29.15 54.18 0.53
N VAL A 610 -28.79 55.15 1.39
CA VAL A 610 -29.41 56.48 1.41
C VAL A 610 -29.00 57.28 0.16
N ASP A 611 -27.72 57.25 -0.18
CA ASP A 611 -27.19 57.91 -1.39
C ASP A 611 -27.79 57.32 -2.68
N LEU A 612 -28.01 55.99 -2.70
CA LEU A 612 -28.67 55.31 -3.81
C LEU A 612 -30.15 55.71 -3.94
N ILE A 613 -30.85 55.95 -2.84
CA ILE A 613 -32.23 56.44 -2.86
C ILE A 613 -32.29 57.86 -3.42
N GLU A 614 -31.38 58.75 -3.01
CA GLU A 614 -31.28 60.12 -3.57
C GLU A 614 -30.99 60.10 -5.07
N ALA A 615 -30.06 59.26 -5.51
CA ALA A 615 -29.76 59.09 -6.92
C ALA A 615 -30.96 58.52 -7.70
N ALA A 616 -31.72 57.58 -7.11
CA ALA A 616 -32.91 57.02 -7.75
C ALA A 616 -34.06 58.03 -7.85
N LEU A 617 -34.24 58.87 -6.83
CA LEU A 617 -35.19 59.99 -6.87
C LEU A 617 -34.78 61.03 -7.92
N ALA A 618 -33.48 61.34 -8.02
CA ALA A 618 -32.95 62.24 -9.05
C ALA A 618 -33.08 61.69 -10.47
N GLU A 619 -33.03 60.35 -10.64
CA GLU A 619 -33.32 59.64 -11.89
C GLU A 619 -34.83 59.55 -12.21
N GLY A 620 -35.69 60.09 -11.34
CA GLY A 620 -37.14 60.21 -11.56
C GLY A 620 -37.95 58.98 -11.13
N LEU A 621 -37.39 58.06 -10.34
CA LEU A 621 -38.17 56.96 -9.76
C LEU A 621 -39.05 57.48 -8.63
N SER A 622 -40.31 57.02 -8.58
CA SER A 622 -41.19 57.27 -7.44
C SER A 622 -40.75 56.49 -6.19
N ALA A 623 -41.12 56.98 -5.00
CA ALA A 623 -40.85 56.30 -3.74
C ALA A 623 -41.40 54.86 -3.72
N SER A 624 -42.56 54.62 -4.36
CA SER A 624 -43.13 53.27 -4.49
C SER A 624 -42.29 52.36 -5.39
N GLN A 625 -41.72 52.88 -6.47
CA GLN A 625 -40.87 52.10 -7.37
C GLN A 625 -39.53 51.74 -6.71
N ILE A 626 -38.93 52.67 -5.97
CA ILE A 626 -37.69 52.41 -5.21
C ILE A 626 -37.92 51.32 -4.16
N SER A 627 -39.06 51.37 -3.47
CA SER A 627 -39.43 50.38 -2.46
C SER A 627 -39.70 48.99 -3.06
N ASN A 628 -40.62 48.90 -4.03
CA ASN A 628 -41.09 47.61 -4.56
C ASN A 628 -40.11 46.96 -5.54
N GLU A 629 -39.45 47.77 -6.39
CA GLU A 629 -38.65 47.28 -7.52
C GLU A 629 -37.13 47.34 -7.25
N GLY A 630 -36.72 47.75 -6.04
CA GLY A 630 -35.32 47.76 -5.63
C GLY A 630 -35.13 47.16 -4.24
N LEU A 631 -35.60 47.86 -3.20
CA LEU A 631 -35.33 47.48 -1.80
C LEU A 631 -35.96 46.14 -1.40
N MET A 632 -37.23 45.89 -1.78
CA MET A 632 -37.90 44.63 -1.46
C MET A 632 -37.25 43.41 -2.15
N LEU A 633 -36.76 43.56 -3.39
CA LEU A 633 -36.07 42.47 -4.09
C LEU A 633 -34.81 42.03 -3.33
N GLY A 634 -34.07 42.99 -2.75
CA GLY A 634 -32.94 42.68 -1.88
C GLY A 634 -33.34 41.91 -0.63
N LEU A 635 -34.44 42.30 0.02
CA LEU A 635 -34.94 41.66 1.23
C LEU A 635 -35.49 40.25 0.98
N GLU A 636 -36.21 40.05 -0.13
CA GLU A 636 -36.69 38.74 -0.56
C GLU A 636 -35.53 37.78 -0.84
N GLU A 637 -34.47 38.26 -1.50
CA GLU A 637 -33.27 37.48 -1.77
C GLU A 637 -32.51 37.12 -0.48
N VAL A 638 -32.44 38.02 0.50
CA VAL A 638 -31.90 37.71 1.85
C VAL A 638 -32.75 36.63 2.52
N GLY A 639 -34.08 36.71 2.43
CA GLY A 639 -34.99 35.69 2.94
C GLY A 639 -34.82 34.32 2.26
N ARG A 640 -34.66 34.30 0.93
CA ARG A 640 -34.39 33.09 0.14
C ARG A 640 -33.05 32.45 0.53
N ARG A 641 -32.00 33.27 0.66
CA ARG A 641 -30.66 32.80 1.09
C ARG A 641 -30.66 32.29 2.53
N PHE A 642 -31.40 32.92 3.43
CA PHE A 642 -31.60 32.44 4.80
C PHE A 642 -32.31 31.08 4.81
N GLY A 643 -33.39 30.93 4.03
CA GLY A 643 -34.10 29.65 3.86
C GLY A 643 -33.26 28.54 3.22
N ALA A 644 -32.24 28.91 2.42
CA ALA A 644 -31.29 27.99 1.80
C ALA A 644 -30.02 27.75 2.64
N ASN A 645 -29.93 28.26 3.88
CA ASN A 645 -28.75 28.21 4.74
C ASN A 645 -27.47 28.84 4.14
N GLN A 646 -27.63 29.85 3.28
CA GLN A 646 -26.53 30.60 2.64
C GLN A 646 -26.18 31.89 3.38
N VAL A 647 -27.11 32.41 4.19
CA VAL A 647 -26.97 33.63 5.00
C VAL A 647 -27.44 33.30 6.42
N PHE A 648 -26.79 33.88 7.44
CA PHE A 648 -27.04 33.57 8.86
C PHE A 648 -27.69 34.76 9.60
N LEU A 649 -28.25 34.50 10.79
CA LEU A 649 -29.03 35.49 11.55
C LEU A 649 -28.38 36.89 11.70
N PRO A 650 -27.06 37.03 11.96
CA PRO A 650 -26.43 38.36 12.04
C PRO A 650 -26.53 39.18 10.75
N GLN A 651 -26.45 38.52 9.59
CA GLN A 651 -26.53 39.17 8.28
C GLN A 651 -27.98 39.55 7.94
N VAL A 652 -28.96 38.74 8.36
CA VAL A 652 -30.39 39.07 8.22
C VAL A 652 -30.75 40.30 9.06
N MET A 653 -30.21 40.39 10.28
CA MET A 653 -30.41 41.57 11.14
C MET A 653 -29.81 42.83 10.51
N LEU A 654 -28.60 42.73 9.94
CA LEU A 654 -27.95 43.85 9.25
C LEU A 654 -28.77 44.34 8.04
N SER A 655 -29.26 43.43 7.20
CA SER A 655 -30.14 43.77 6.07
C SER A 655 -31.46 44.40 6.53
N ALA A 656 -32.02 43.96 7.66
CA ALA A 656 -33.22 44.55 8.24
C ALA A 656 -32.98 45.98 8.76
N GLU A 657 -31.83 46.23 9.38
CA GLU A 657 -31.42 47.58 9.80
C GLU A 657 -31.19 48.50 8.59
N THR A 658 -30.54 48.02 7.53
CA THR A 658 -30.40 48.77 6.26
C THR A 658 -31.76 49.07 5.63
N MET A 659 -32.70 48.13 5.66
CA MET A 659 -34.07 48.33 5.20
C MET A 659 -34.79 49.41 6.03
N GLN A 660 -34.56 49.45 7.34
CA GLN A 660 -35.11 50.46 8.22
C GLN A 660 -34.58 51.85 7.92
N SER A 661 -33.26 51.99 7.68
CA SER A 661 -32.64 53.25 7.24
C SER A 661 -33.20 53.71 5.89
N ALA A 662 -33.32 52.79 4.93
CA ALA A 662 -33.87 53.06 3.60
C ALA A 662 -35.33 53.55 3.65
N PHE A 663 -36.20 52.87 4.41
CA PHE A 663 -37.59 53.32 4.60
C PHE A 663 -37.69 54.63 5.38
N GLY A 664 -36.80 54.87 6.34
CA GLY A 664 -36.73 56.13 7.09
C GLY A 664 -36.57 57.34 6.16
N ARG A 665 -35.75 57.20 5.10
CA ARG A 665 -35.57 58.23 4.08
C ARG A 665 -36.75 58.33 3.11
N LEU A 666 -37.23 57.20 2.58
CA LEU A 666 -38.36 57.17 1.63
C LEU A 666 -39.65 57.75 2.22
N LYS A 667 -39.84 57.62 3.54
CA LYS A 667 -41.01 58.17 4.25
C LYS A 667 -41.13 59.70 4.15
N GLN A 668 -40.04 60.40 3.86
CA GLN A 668 -40.05 61.85 3.65
C GLN A 668 -40.65 62.24 2.29
N GLU A 669 -40.63 61.34 1.30
CA GLU A 669 -41.25 61.53 -0.02
C GLU A 669 -42.68 60.98 -0.08
N LEU A 670 -43.02 60.06 0.84
CA LEU A 670 -44.37 59.51 1.00
C LEU A 670 -45.24 60.50 1.80
N THR A 671 -45.51 61.68 1.22
CA THR A 671 -46.58 62.57 1.68
C THR A 671 -47.59 62.75 0.56
N ASP A 672 -48.85 62.38 0.87
CA ASP A 672 -50.07 62.52 0.08
C ASP A 672 -50.26 61.64 -1.18
N GLU A 673 -50.34 60.33 -0.98
CA GLU A 673 -51.28 59.50 -1.76
C GLU A 673 -52.29 58.83 -0.82
N GLU A 674 -53.57 58.98 -1.14
CA GLU A 674 -54.71 58.47 -0.38
C GLU A 674 -54.54 56.98 -0.05
N ALA A 675 -54.35 56.68 1.23
CA ALA A 675 -54.40 55.31 1.73
C ALA A 675 -55.82 54.75 1.54
N VAL A 676 -56.05 54.05 0.44
CA VAL A 676 -57.26 53.25 0.23
C VAL A 676 -57.28 52.14 1.28
N GLY A 677 -58.12 52.30 2.30
CA GLY A 677 -58.27 51.33 3.37
C GLY A 677 -58.84 50.00 2.86
N LEU A 678 -58.01 48.96 2.78
CA LEU A 678 -58.39 47.60 2.35
C LEU A 678 -59.14 46.78 3.42
N GLY A 679 -59.68 47.42 4.46
CA GLY A 679 -60.48 46.79 5.53
C GLY A 679 -59.68 46.41 6.78
N ARG A 680 -60.40 45.93 7.82
CA ARG A 680 -59.81 45.55 9.12
C ARG A 680 -59.49 44.04 9.14
N ILE A 681 -58.28 43.69 9.55
CA ILE A 681 -57.85 42.30 9.78
C ILE A 681 -57.87 42.00 11.28
N LEU A 682 -58.51 40.89 11.66
CA LEU A 682 -58.47 40.34 13.02
C LEU A 682 -57.48 39.17 13.03
N MET A 683 -56.39 39.28 13.79
CA MET A 683 -55.45 38.18 14.00
C MET A 683 -55.65 37.55 15.39
N ALA A 684 -55.89 36.24 15.41
CA ALA A 684 -55.87 35.42 16.62
C ALA A 684 -54.80 34.33 16.46
N THR A 685 -54.02 34.09 17.51
CA THR A 685 -52.92 33.12 17.55
C THR A 685 -53.34 31.85 18.31
N VAL A 686 -52.82 30.68 17.90
CA VAL A 686 -52.96 29.39 18.60
C VAL A 686 -51.74 29.16 19.50
#